data_AF-A0A7X8EXM6-F1
#
_entry.id   AF-A0A7X8EXM6-F1
#
_cell.length_a   1.000
_cell.length_b   1.000
_cell.length_c   1.000
_cell.angle_alpha   90.00
_cell.angle_beta   90.00
_cell.angle_gamma   90.00
#
_symmetry.space_group_name_H-M   'P 1'
#
loop_
_entity.id
_entity.type
_entity.pdbx_description
1 polymer ?
#
loop_
_entity_poly.entity_id
_entity_poly.type
_entity_poly.pdbx_seq_one_letter_code
_entity_poly.pdbx_strand_id
1 'polypeptide(L)'
;MMSGITLGLDIGTNSVGSAWIDTQHRIIQLGASVFPAGIEESDQKRGAPKNQARRGFRQRRRNVDRKADRKHHLRKFLMSKGWIPKDIIELQRGTELNPWILRRDGLERELSPYEFGRILLHMIQRRGAFGFIDEQDFCDTEQDNDTQTEKEDNSNDKEQKIKGAIDQTKKEMRKLGIETFGHFIAVKYEERKHKINKGSARETEIRFPVRNRTTATGEGTYEYCADRDMIWNEFDKLWKKQKSFQSTLSEQLTTEVRKELDDPSSDATWRYKGLLFGQRKTYWDMGTLGRCSLEPTDMRCPKADMYAQEFLALETVNNIRIIPLNEPARRLNSDERALVLKALRLQKTASEGTIRKALKIHTAEKKRLFSLSLDQDAQRDLNTDWFYREIISGAIGETAWKGLIPEKKESINQAILKHDPKEEKDKVRFTQGCKTWWDLDDEQTQRLIAAWQKRPNIDKRVNFSRRAILNLLPYLREGWTVNEARKLFAEDADNGASDEQRKRYGFKESITNRAMRRYIQKHPDLLPPAPQEISNPVVRKAIHEVRRHINEYIRKFGKKPDRVIVELAREARQSAKVCNQMLAKNRKQEKIKKEIIETYDSYIREHYKKKYGVDNLTHNQQENAIRRVLLCREQKGVCPYSDTARNITERMAAIGEGLEIDHIIPRSRGGNSTLNNLVLCFDGTNRGKGNKTPQEWLTKEDFAKLEQRMAHLKKENPTKWENLHKEVTDIQGFVNSQLTDTAYASRQVANWLKDVLYDGERDGVRRVFTTKGVYTSIIRKDWQLFLNGSDEPKFQKDRSDHRHHALDALAVAFCGPEMIQKVACVAQKREMAKSEGNYLGKRIPFDPPWGDHDSFRQQVMAEVDKLIVAHRPESRKITGALHNDTQYGPVVEDGKRLSHCTIRKSVAQLSPNHLRVPDGWEHLRIEMENAPTKAFAKAVRSEMLKLPDVTPGKSGIIRDRWFREELREYLRCNNLDPDNFTAKQIQELVKNKGVFLRSGVPVRRITLLRSPTVREIQRKRWNDATGMMEYYPEEEKNALRLYEPQNNHHIEIRENEKGKWVGNVVTNFEAAKRVRPPKSSGLAPQPAVNRDDMEHGKFVMSLSIGEMVYMKHPKTGKPGYFSVFKIDSTNTVHFTPHWDAGRSKATDSCTAREDIALSLNNFSKMGVEADMRPQKVWVSPLGEVKFLVRD
;
A
#
# COMPACT_ATOMS: atom_id res chain seq x y z
N MET A 1 -26.81 24.90 30.29
CA MET A 1 -25.96 24.79 29.09
C MET A 1 -25.14 26.06 29.01
N MET A 2 -23.85 25.99 28.65
CA MET A 2 -23.09 27.22 28.38
C MET A 2 -23.60 27.86 27.08
N SER A 3 -23.80 29.17 27.09
CA SER A 3 -24.11 29.98 25.90
C SER A 3 -22.92 30.01 24.95
N GLY A 4 -23.17 29.92 23.63
CA GLY A 4 -22.14 29.99 22.60
C GLY A 4 -22.35 29.03 21.43
N ILE A 5 -21.55 29.21 20.38
CA ILE A 5 -21.60 28.45 19.13
C ILE A 5 -20.80 27.16 19.26
N THR A 6 -21.48 26.02 19.16
CA THR A 6 -20.84 24.69 19.12
C THR A 6 -20.80 24.16 17.69
N LEU A 7 -19.60 23.79 17.22
CA LEU A 7 -19.39 23.07 15.97
C LEU A 7 -19.28 21.56 16.23
N GLY A 8 -20.16 20.75 15.66
CA GLY A 8 -19.99 19.31 15.53
C GLY A 8 -19.43 18.91 14.17
N LEU A 9 -18.49 17.97 14.14
CA LEU A 9 -17.87 17.46 12.91
C LEU A 9 -17.97 15.94 12.83
N ASP A 10 -18.65 15.46 11.78
CA ASP A 10 -18.57 14.06 11.31
C ASP A 10 -17.59 14.00 10.14
N ILE A 11 -16.48 13.27 10.32
CA ILE A 11 -15.39 13.23 9.35
C ILE A 11 -15.33 11.84 8.76
N GLY A 12 -15.71 11.72 7.50
CA GLY A 12 -15.55 10.52 6.70
C GLY A 12 -14.26 10.54 5.87
N THR A 13 -14.02 9.45 5.16
CA THR A 13 -12.86 9.34 4.24
C THR A 13 -13.07 10.05 2.89
N ASN A 14 -14.32 10.31 2.52
CA ASN A 14 -14.77 10.96 1.29
C ASN A 14 -15.91 11.97 1.54
N SER A 15 -16.22 12.28 2.80
CA SER A 15 -17.24 13.25 3.18
C SER A 15 -16.88 13.94 4.49
N VAL A 16 -17.40 15.15 4.68
CA VAL A 16 -17.38 15.88 5.95
C VAL A 16 -18.77 16.46 6.19
N GLY A 17 -19.38 16.10 7.32
CA GLY A 17 -20.56 16.77 7.87
C GLY A 17 -20.14 17.81 8.92
N SER A 18 -20.80 18.96 8.92
CA SER A 18 -20.66 19.98 9.95
C SER A 18 -22.02 20.46 10.44
N ALA A 19 -22.18 20.63 11.74
CA ALA A 19 -23.35 21.28 12.32
C ALA A 19 -22.92 22.39 13.28
N TRP A 20 -23.50 23.57 13.13
CA TRP A 20 -23.20 24.75 13.92
C TRP A 20 -24.44 25.09 14.74
N ILE A 21 -24.31 24.99 16.05
CA ILE A 21 -25.42 25.09 16.99
C ILE A 21 -25.23 26.31 17.87
N ASP A 22 -26.20 27.23 17.82
CA ASP A 22 -26.34 28.31 18.78
C ASP A 22 -27.47 27.96 19.75
N THR A 23 -27.10 27.54 20.97
CA THR A 23 -28.08 27.13 21.99
C THR A 23 -28.84 28.30 22.60
N GLN A 24 -28.28 29.51 22.54
CA GLN A 24 -28.92 30.71 23.10
C GLN A 24 -30.03 31.19 22.17
N HIS A 25 -29.77 31.24 20.88
CA HIS A 25 -30.73 31.67 19.87
C HIS A 25 -31.52 30.52 19.24
N ARG A 26 -31.24 29.26 19.63
CA ARG A 26 -31.85 28.04 19.10
C ARG A 26 -31.69 27.91 17.57
N ILE A 27 -30.54 28.33 17.05
CA ILE A 27 -30.22 28.32 15.61
C ILE A 27 -29.39 27.08 15.28
N ILE A 28 -29.75 26.41 14.20
CA ILE A 28 -29.04 25.26 13.64
C ILE A 28 -28.63 25.62 12.21
N GLN A 29 -27.34 25.52 11.90
CA GLN A 29 -26.83 25.60 10.53
C GLN A 29 -26.11 24.29 10.19
N LEU A 30 -26.55 23.63 9.13
CA LEU A 30 -25.97 22.38 8.65
C LEU A 30 -25.03 22.62 7.45
N GLY A 31 -24.10 21.69 7.24
CA GLY A 31 -23.21 21.66 6.10
C GLY A 31 -22.76 20.24 5.81
N ALA A 32 -22.62 19.91 4.53
CA ALA A 32 -22.15 18.62 4.07
C ALA A 32 -21.35 18.79 2.78
N SER A 33 -20.17 18.18 2.74
CA SER A 33 -19.38 18.09 1.52
C SER A 33 -18.95 16.66 1.23
N VAL A 34 -18.88 16.32 -0.06
CA VAL A 34 -18.41 15.05 -0.59
C VAL A 34 -17.26 15.32 -1.55
N PHE A 35 -16.21 14.51 -1.46
CA PHE A 35 -14.99 14.71 -2.22
C PHE A 35 -14.34 13.39 -2.64
N PRO A 36 -13.62 13.37 -3.78
CA PRO A 36 -12.92 12.16 -4.22
C PRO A 36 -11.92 11.69 -3.16
N ALA A 37 -11.99 10.42 -2.81
CA ALA A 37 -11.10 9.86 -1.81
C ALA A 37 -9.61 9.98 -2.15
N GLY A 38 -8.76 9.96 -1.13
CA GLY A 38 -7.31 9.92 -1.27
C GLY A 38 -6.74 8.64 -1.90
N ILE A 39 -7.60 7.66 -2.18
CA ILE A 39 -7.25 6.29 -2.52
C ILE A 39 -8.02 5.81 -3.75
N GLU A 40 -7.60 4.71 -4.38
CA GLU A 40 -8.33 4.14 -5.52
C GLU A 40 -9.67 3.58 -5.04
N GLU A 41 -10.76 3.97 -5.68
CA GLU A 41 -12.11 3.48 -5.36
C GLU A 41 -12.65 2.72 -6.57
N SER A 42 -13.15 1.52 -6.32
CA SER A 42 -14.10 0.82 -7.19
C SER A 42 -15.36 0.52 -6.40
N ASP A 43 -16.47 0.28 -7.11
CA ASP A 43 -17.77 -0.02 -6.50
C ASP A 43 -17.75 -1.24 -5.56
N GLN A 44 -16.74 -2.10 -5.71
CA GLN A 44 -16.58 -3.35 -4.97
C GLN A 44 -15.38 -3.33 -4.01
N LYS A 45 -14.36 -2.48 -4.23
CA LYS A 45 -13.11 -2.47 -3.44
C LYS A 45 -12.49 -1.09 -3.36
N ARG A 46 -11.96 -0.77 -2.17
CA ARG A 46 -10.98 0.32 -2.03
C ARG A 46 -9.57 -0.23 -2.19
N GLY A 47 -8.81 0.38 -3.08
CA GLY A 47 -7.42 0.03 -3.39
C GLY A 47 -6.42 0.90 -2.64
N ALA A 48 -5.15 0.75 -3.02
CA ALA A 48 -4.03 1.48 -2.45
C ALA A 48 -4.20 3.01 -2.56
N PRO A 49 -3.50 3.81 -1.73
CA PRO A 49 -3.43 5.25 -1.93
C PRO A 49 -2.98 5.59 -3.35
N LYS A 50 -3.67 6.52 -4.06
CA LYS A 50 -3.33 6.92 -5.45
C LYS A 50 -1.85 7.33 -5.59
N ASN A 51 -1.26 7.88 -4.52
CA ASN A 51 0.16 8.25 -4.45
C ASN A 51 1.12 7.05 -4.55
N GLN A 52 0.73 5.85 -4.12
CA GLN A 52 1.55 4.66 -4.18
C GLN A 52 1.74 4.18 -5.63
N ALA A 53 0.66 4.07 -6.41
CA ALA A 53 0.74 3.78 -7.84
C ALA A 53 1.64 4.80 -8.56
N ARG A 54 1.48 6.10 -8.26
CA ARG A 54 2.34 7.18 -8.77
C ARG A 54 3.83 6.97 -8.42
N ARG A 55 4.15 6.57 -7.18
CA ARG A 55 5.53 6.22 -6.78
C ARG A 55 6.06 5.05 -7.59
N GLY A 56 5.26 3.99 -7.76
CA GLY A 56 5.62 2.80 -8.54
C GLY A 56 5.91 3.12 -10.01
N PHE A 57 5.06 3.91 -10.69
CA PHE A 57 5.33 4.38 -12.05
C PHE A 57 6.57 5.26 -12.15
N ARG A 58 6.80 6.15 -11.17
CA ARG A 58 8.02 6.99 -11.13
C ARG A 58 9.28 6.15 -10.97
N GLN A 59 9.26 5.14 -10.11
CA GLN A 59 10.38 4.22 -9.93
C GLN A 59 10.65 3.42 -11.20
N ARG A 60 9.59 2.90 -11.86
CA ARG A 60 9.69 2.21 -13.15
C ARG A 60 10.34 3.09 -14.22
N ARG A 61 9.91 4.35 -14.37
CA ARG A 61 10.52 5.30 -15.33
C ARG A 61 12.01 5.49 -15.06
N ARG A 62 12.39 5.84 -13.82
CA ARG A 62 13.80 5.98 -13.43
C ARG A 62 14.62 4.72 -13.71
N ASN A 63 14.06 3.54 -13.49
CA ASN A 63 14.75 2.27 -13.74
C ASN A 63 14.91 2.00 -15.24
N VAL A 64 13.91 2.34 -16.06
CA VAL A 64 13.97 2.23 -17.53
C VAL A 64 15.00 3.21 -18.09
N ASP A 65 14.94 4.49 -17.71
CA ASP A 65 15.85 5.54 -18.17
C ASP A 65 17.30 5.16 -17.84
N ARG A 66 17.59 4.84 -16.57
CA ARG A 66 18.92 4.42 -16.15
C ARG A 66 19.40 3.14 -16.84
N LYS A 67 18.49 2.23 -17.17
CA LYS A 67 18.84 1.01 -17.91
C LYS A 67 19.18 1.31 -19.36
N ALA A 68 18.47 2.25 -19.99
CA ALA A 68 18.76 2.74 -21.32
C ALA A 68 20.12 3.47 -21.34
N ASP A 69 20.33 4.42 -20.43
CA ASP A 69 21.59 5.18 -20.32
C ASP A 69 22.79 4.27 -20.11
N ARG A 70 22.69 3.30 -19.19
CA ARG A 70 23.78 2.34 -18.95
C ARG A 70 24.09 1.49 -20.18
N LYS A 71 23.07 0.98 -20.87
CA LYS A 71 23.25 0.23 -22.11
C LYS A 71 23.90 1.06 -23.21
N HIS A 72 23.49 2.33 -23.30
CA HIS A 72 24.05 3.26 -24.26
C HIS A 72 25.54 3.52 -23.99
N HIS A 73 25.91 3.88 -22.76
CA HIS A 73 27.32 4.11 -22.40
C HIS A 73 28.18 2.85 -22.59
N LEU A 74 27.66 1.66 -22.23
CA LEU A 74 28.39 0.43 -22.51
C LEU A 74 28.56 0.20 -24.02
N ARG A 75 27.52 0.41 -24.83
CA ARG A 75 27.64 0.24 -26.29
C ARG A 75 28.71 1.17 -26.87
N LYS A 76 28.70 2.46 -26.49
CA LYS A 76 29.71 3.43 -26.92
C LYS A 76 31.12 3.01 -26.50
N PHE A 77 31.27 2.56 -25.26
CA PHE A 77 32.53 2.02 -24.75
C PHE A 77 33.02 0.82 -25.58
N LEU A 78 32.16 -0.18 -25.81
CA LEU A 78 32.50 -1.37 -26.59
C LEU A 78 32.86 -1.02 -28.05
N MET A 79 32.16 -0.07 -28.67
CA MET A 79 32.51 0.42 -30.02
C MET A 79 33.88 1.10 -30.04
N SER A 80 34.21 1.89 -29.00
CA SER A 80 35.52 2.56 -28.90
C SER A 80 36.69 1.59 -28.74
N LYS A 81 36.45 0.42 -28.16
CA LYS A 81 37.42 -0.66 -28.00
C LYS A 81 37.43 -1.67 -29.15
N GLY A 82 36.54 -1.52 -30.14
CA GLY A 82 36.40 -2.51 -31.22
C GLY A 82 35.83 -3.86 -30.76
N TRP A 83 35.13 -3.91 -29.63
CA TRP A 83 34.50 -5.14 -29.10
C TRP A 83 33.08 -5.36 -29.62
N ILE A 84 32.56 -4.42 -30.40
CA ILE A 84 31.39 -4.62 -31.26
C ILE A 84 31.56 -3.82 -32.56
N PRO A 85 30.95 -4.27 -33.68
CA PRO A 85 30.99 -3.54 -34.94
C PRO A 85 30.37 -2.15 -34.83
N LYS A 86 30.93 -1.20 -35.61
CA LYS A 86 30.31 0.13 -35.78
C LYS A 86 29.14 0.10 -36.75
N ASP A 87 29.17 -0.83 -37.71
CA ASP A 87 28.11 -1.04 -38.69
C ASP A 87 26.86 -1.69 -38.08
N ILE A 88 25.67 -1.22 -38.48
CA ILE A 88 24.39 -1.67 -37.92
C ILE A 88 24.04 -3.09 -38.38
N ILE A 89 24.39 -3.47 -39.61
CA ILE A 89 24.08 -4.79 -40.19
C ILE A 89 24.96 -5.85 -39.52
N GLU A 90 26.25 -5.58 -39.35
CA GLU A 90 27.15 -6.47 -38.61
C GLU A 90 26.76 -6.60 -37.13
N LEU A 91 26.30 -5.50 -36.52
CA LEU A 91 25.79 -5.52 -35.15
C LEU A 91 24.51 -6.36 -35.03
N GLN A 92 23.66 -6.39 -36.06
CA GLN A 92 22.51 -7.30 -36.14
C GLN A 92 22.94 -8.76 -36.27
N ARG A 93 23.91 -9.09 -37.14
CA ARG A 93 24.48 -10.44 -37.25
C ARG A 93 25.07 -10.92 -35.91
N GLY A 94 25.76 -10.05 -35.19
CA GLY A 94 26.26 -10.34 -33.83
C GLY A 94 25.17 -10.66 -32.80
N THR A 95 23.90 -10.29 -33.04
CA THR A 95 22.79 -10.69 -32.15
C THR A 95 22.37 -12.15 -32.28
N GLU A 96 22.75 -12.82 -33.37
CA GLU A 96 22.49 -14.24 -33.64
C GLU A 96 23.35 -15.15 -32.77
N LEU A 97 24.52 -14.68 -32.34
CA LEU A 97 25.38 -15.37 -31.38
C LEU A 97 24.66 -15.54 -30.03
N ASN A 98 24.58 -16.79 -29.57
CA ASN A 98 23.91 -17.12 -28.31
C ASN A 98 24.80 -16.77 -27.12
N PRO A 99 24.44 -15.75 -26.31
CA PRO A 99 25.31 -15.28 -25.24
C PRO A 99 25.40 -16.27 -24.07
N TRP A 100 24.49 -17.23 -23.94
CA TRP A 100 24.61 -18.26 -22.90
C TRP A 100 25.68 -19.28 -23.25
N ILE A 101 25.72 -19.71 -24.51
CA ILE A 101 26.74 -20.63 -25.03
C ILE A 101 28.11 -19.95 -24.95
N LEU A 102 28.24 -18.70 -25.42
CA LEU A 102 29.49 -17.95 -25.32
C LEU A 102 29.99 -17.76 -23.87
N ARG A 103 29.08 -17.60 -22.89
CA ARG A 103 29.44 -17.50 -21.47
C ARG A 103 29.97 -18.80 -20.88
N ARG A 104 29.55 -19.95 -21.41
CA ARG A 104 30.15 -21.26 -21.09
C ARG A 104 31.50 -21.40 -21.78
N ASP A 105 31.50 -21.24 -23.10
CA ASP A 105 32.67 -21.50 -23.95
C ASP A 105 33.85 -20.59 -23.58
N GLY A 106 33.59 -19.34 -23.18
CA GLY A 106 34.64 -18.41 -22.72
C GLY A 106 35.36 -18.80 -21.43
N LEU A 107 34.96 -19.89 -20.76
CA LEU A 107 35.70 -20.47 -19.64
C LEU A 107 36.70 -21.54 -20.11
N GLU A 108 36.53 -22.06 -21.31
CA GLU A 108 37.25 -23.22 -21.86
C GLU A 108 38.10 -22.85 -23.09
N ARG A 109 37.67 -21.87 -23.88
CA ARG A 109 38.38 -21.39 -25.07
C ARG A 109 38.53 -19.87 -25.09
N GLU A 110 39.45 -19.42 -25.93
CA GLU A 110 39.56 -18.01 -26.31
C GLU A 110 38.29 -17.52 -27.03
N LEU A 111 37.86 -16.31 -26.71
CA LEU A 111 36.80 -15.58 -27.40
C LEU A 111 37.38 -14.44 -28.23
N SER A 112 36.76 -14.18 -29.37
CA SER A 112 37.02 -12.94 -30.11
C SER A 112 36.52 -11.71 -29.33
N PRO A 113 37.05 -10.50 -29.62
CA PRO A 113 36.55 -9.27 -29.03
C PRO A 113 35.04 -9.06 -29.21
N TYR A 114 34.49 -9.46 -30.36
CA TYR A 114 33.06 -9.38 -30.66
C TYR A 114 32.21 -10.35 -29.83
N GLU A 115 32.68 -11.59 -29.64
CA GLU A 115 32.01 -12.55 -28.75
C GLU A 115 32.01 -12.06 -27.31
N PHE A 116 33.13 -11.51 -26.82
CA PHE A 116 33.22 -10.97 -25.47
C PHE A 116 32.33 -9.74 -25.28
N GLY A 117 32.33 -8.80 -26.24
CA GLY A 117 31.40 -7.67 -26.25
C GLY A 117 29.93 -8.09 -26.22
N ARG A 118 29.57 -9.17 -26.93
CA ARG A 118 28.22 -9.76 -26.94
C ARG A 118 27.82 -10.30 -25.57
N ILE A 119 28.75 -10.89 -24.80
CA ILE A 119 28.55 -11.32 -23.42
C ILE A 119 28.27 -10.12 -22.52
N LEU A 120 29.07 -9.06 -22.61
CA LEU A 120 28.93 -7.85 -21.78
C LEU A 120 27.59 -7.14 -22.01
N LEU A 121 27.15 -7.02 -23.26
CA LEU A 121 25.81 -6.52 -23.61
C LEU A 121 24.68 -7.37 -23.02
N HIS A 122 24.90 -8.67 -22.90
CA HIS A 122 23.94 -9.56 -22.25
C HIS A 122 23.93 -9.38 -20.72
N MET A 123 25.11 -9.31 -20.09
CA MET A 123 25.25 -9.11 -18.64
C MET A 123 24.65 -7.79 -18.18
N ILE A 124 24.90 -6.66 -18.86
CA ILE A 124 24.31 -5.37 -18.47
C ILE A 124 22.78 -5.38 -18.52
N GLN A 125 22.20 -6.16 -19.44
CA GLN A 125 20.76 -6.31 -19.54
C GLN A 125 20.18 -7.16 -18.40
N ARG A 126 20.98 -8.08 -17.86
CA ARG A 126 20.61 -9.12 -16.90
C ARG A 126 21.63 -9.24 -15.75
N ARG A 127 21.96 -8.12 -15.13
CA ARG A 127 23.03 -8.02 -14.13
C ARG A 127 22.71 -8.66 -12.76
N GLY A 128 21.67 -9.46 -12.63
CA GLY A 128 21.27 -10.04 -11.33
C GLY A 128 20.62 -9.04 -10.37
N ALA A 129 19.82 -9.59 -9.45
CA ALA A 129 19.13 -8.83 -8.42
C ALA A 129 20.08 -8.51 -7.25
N PHE A 130 19.99 -7.30 -6.70
CA PHE A 130 20.89 -6.81 -5.65
C PHE A 130 20.07 -6.45 -4.41
N GLY A 131 20.57 -6.78 -3.22
CA GLY A 131 19.94 -6.42 -1.95
C GLY A 131 19.06 -7.50 -1.30
N PHE A 132 19.11 -8.75 -1.76
CA PHE A 132 18.62 -9.88 -0.97
C PHE A 132 19.64 -10.12 0.16
N ILE A 133 19.40 -9.51 1.31
CA ILE A 133 20.20 -9.78 2.51
C ILE A 133 19.69 -11.12 3.08
N ASP A 134 20.60 -12.01 3.46
CA ASP A 134 20.21 -13.12 4.33
C ASP A 134 19.78 -12.56 5.68
N GLU A 135 18.51 -12.77 6.02
CA GLU A 135 17.89 -12.24 7.25
C GLU A 135 18.58 -12.76 8.53
N GLN A 136 19.59 -13.62 8.43
CA GLN A 136 20.46 -14.05 9.53
C GLN A 136 21.26 -12.93 10.19
N ASP A 137 21.45 -11.77 9.52
CA ASP A 137 22.14 -10.62 10.11
C ASP A 137 21.22 -9.67 10.92
N PHE A 138 19.94 -10.01 11.08
CA PHE A 138 19.05 -9.33 12.03
C PHE A 138 19.20 -9.97 13.41
N CYS A 139 20.23 -9.56 14.16
CA CYS A 139 20.33 -9.89 15.57
C CYS A 139 19.22 -9.17 16.38
N ASP A 140 18.52 -9.96 17.20
CA ASP A 140 17.40 -9.56 18.06
C ASP A 140 17.67 -8.30 18.90
N THR A 141 16.70 -7.38 18.95
CA THR A 141 15.92 -7.10 20.18
C THR A 141 14.84 -6.00 20.01
N GLU A 142 13.76 -6.26 20.75
CA GLU A 142 12.64 -5.41 21.18
C GLU A 142 11.48 -5.16 20.20
N GLN A 143 10.37 -5.74 20.66
CA GLN A 143 8.97 -5.61 20.28
C GLN A 143 8.55 -4.14 20.45
N ASP A 144 8.01 -3.54 19.40
CA ASP A 144 7.10 -2.41 19.54
C ASP A 144 5.82 -2.77 18.79
N ASN A 145 4.80 -3.07 19.59
CA ASN A 145 3.51 -3.62 19.18
C ASN A 145 2.50 -2.54 18.76
N ASP A 146 2.96 -1.40 18.25
CA ASP A 146 2.06 -0.25 18.06
C ASP A 146 2.38 0.56 16.80
N THR A 147 2.31 -0.11 15.64
CA THR A 147 1.83 0.41 14.33
C THR A 147 2.11 -0.63 13.24
N GLN A 148 1.46 -1.79 13.32
CA GLN A 148 1.24 -2.59 12.12
C GLN A 148 0.17 -1.89 11.27
N THR A 149 0.59 -0.88 10.50
CA THR A 149 -0.15 -0.50 9.31
C THR A 149 0.19 -1.52 8.24
N GLU A 150 -0.85 -2.18 7.74
CA GLU A 150 -0.85 -3.13 6.62
C GLU A 150 0.11 -2.67 5.50
N LYS A 151 1.34 -3.20 5.51
CA LYS A 151 2.21 -3.14 4.32
C LYS A 151 1.76 -4.30 3.44
N GLU A 152 1.21 -3.95 2.28
CA GLU A 152 0.73 -4.86 1.25
C GLU A 152 1.69 -6.04 0.99
N ASP A 153 1.23 -7.25 1.32
CA ASP A 153 1.97 -8.54 1.19
C ASP A 153 2.37 -8.91 -0.26
N ASN A 154 1.83 -8.23 -1.28
CA ASN A 154 2.06 -8.63 -2.67
C ASN A 154 3.49 -8.40 -3.18
N SER A 155 4.26 -7.49 -2.56
CA SER A 155 5.70 -7.36 -2.91
C SER A 155 6.54 -8.45 -2.25
N ASN A 156 6.23 -8.80 -1.01
CA ASN A 156 7.00 -9.77 -0.23
C ASN A 156 6.90 -11.20 -0.81
N ASP A 157 5.72 -11.62 -1.28
CA ASP A 157 5.54 -12.95 -1.89
C ASP A 157 6.37 -13.12 -3.19
N LYS A 158 6.47 -12.09 -4.02
CA LYS A 158 7.32 -12.13 -5.22
C LYS A 158 8.80 -12.11 -4.87
N GLU A 159 9.19 -11.31 -3.88
CA GLU A 159 10.58 -11.21 -3.42
C GLU A 159 11.06 -12.56 -2.85
N GLN A 160 10.22 -13.21 -2.04
CA GLN A 160 10.45 -14.55 -1.51
C GLN A 160 10.51 -15.61 -2.61
N LYS A 161 9.61 -15.57 -3.60
CA LYS A 161 9.68 -16.47 -4.78
C LYS A 161 10.97 -16.31 -5.57
N ILE A 162 11.45 -15.07 -5.76
CA ILE A 162 12.72 -14.82 -6.43
C ILE A 162 13.89 -15.33 -5.58
N LYS A 163 13.90 -15.06 -4.27
CA LYS A 163 14.94 -15.55 -3.35
C LYS A 163 15.00 -17.07 -3.35
N GLY A 164 13.86 -17.75 -3.16
CA GLY A 164 13.76 -19.20 -3.23
C GLY A 164 14.24 -19.78 -4.57
N ALA A 165 13.95 -19.11 -5.69
CA ALA A 165 14.45 -19.50 -7.00
C ALA A 165 15.98 -19.31 -7.16
N ILE A 166 16.56 -18.26 -6.56
CA ILE A 166 18.02 -18.06 -6.51
C ILE A 166 18.67 -19.18 -5.71
N ASP A 167 18.13 -19.51 -4.54
CA ASP A 167 18.68 -20.56 -3.67
C ASP A 167 18.59 -21.94 -4.34
N GLN A 168 17.47 -22.23 -5.00
CA GLN A 168 17.31 -23.44 -5.80
C GLN A 168 18.31 -23.49 -6.96
N THR A 169 18.52 -22.37 -7.66
CA THR A 169 19.51 -22.27 -8.74
C THR A 169 20.92 -22.57 -8.20
N LYS A 170 21.32 -21.96 -7.07
CA LYS A 170 22.62 -22.22 -6.41
C LYS A 170 22.77 -23.70 -6.01
N LYS A 171 21.69 -24.34 -5.56
CA LYS A 171 21.68 -25.77 -5.20
C LYS A 171 21.90 -26.67 -6.43
N GLU A 172 21.21 -26.39 -7.54
CA GLU A 172 21.38 -27.15 -8.78
C GLU A 172 22.76 -26.96 -9.39
N MET A 173 23.31 -25.75 -9.36
CA MET A 173 24.68 -25.47 -9.79
C MET A 173 25.70 -26.30 -8.99
N ARG A 174 25.57 -26.34 -7.66
CA ARG A 174 26.43 -27.18 -6.79
C ARG A 174 26.29 -28.67 -7.11
N LYS A 175 25.07 -29.16 -7.34
CA LYS A 175 24.81 -30.57 -7.69
C LYS A 175 25.49 -30.97 -9.02
N LEU A 176 25.49 -30.06 -9.99
CA LEU A 176 26.09 -30.30 -11.30
C LEU A 176 27.60 -29.98 -11.34
N GLY A 177 28.19 -29.50 -10.25
CA GLY A 177 29.59 -29.06 -10.23
C GLY A 177 29.85 -27.82 -11.10
N ILE A 178 28.82 -27.03 -11.39
CA ILE A 178 28.91 -25.87 -12.29
C ILE A 178 29.18 -24.60 -11.48
N GLU A 179 30.24 -23.89 -11.85
CA GLU A 179 30.71 -22.74 -11.09
C GLU A 179 30.12 -21.38 -11.50
N THR A 180 29.52 -21.26 -12.69
CA THR A 180 28.99 -19.99 -13.21
C THR A 180 27.55 -20.09 -13.69
N PHE A 181 26.79 -19.00 -13.51
CA PHE A 181 25.38 -18.98 -13.89
C PHE A 181 25.18 -19.10 -15.40
N GLY A 182 26.06 -18.48 -16.20
CA GLY A 182 26.06 -18.56 -17.66
C GLY A 182 26.21 -19.99 -18.17
N HIS A 183 27.18 -20.74 -17.62
CA HIS A 183 27.38 -22.16 -17.91
C HIS A 183 26.11 -22.95 -17.56
N PHE A 184 25.57 -22.77 -16.35
CA PHE A 184 24.37 -23.48 -15.91
C PHE A 184 23.19 -23.26 -16.87
N ILE A 185 22.93 -22.01 -17.27
CA ILE A 185 21.84 -21.72 -18.20
C ILE A 185 22.11 -22.27 -19.60
N ALA A 186 23.37 -22.34 -20.06
CA ALA A 186 23.73 -22.98 -21.32
C ALA A 186 23.37 -24.48 -21.30
N VAL A 187 23.69 -25.19 -20.21
CA VAL A 187 23.30 -26.59 -20.02
C VAL A 187 21.77 -26.74 -20.04
N LYS A 188 21.05 -25.91 -19.27
CA LYS A 188 19.57 -25.92 -19.28
C LYS A 188 18.97 -25.52 -20.63
N TYR A 189 19.69 -24.75 -21.44
CA TYR A 189 19.28 -24.38 -22.78
C TYR A 189 19.40 -25.55 -23.76
N GLU A 190 20.44 -26.36 -23.64
CA GLU A 190 20.63 -27.58 -24.42
C GLU A 190 19.65 -28.69 -24.01
N GLU A 191 19.43 -28.91 -22.71
CA GLU A 191 18.44 -29.87 -22.18
C GLU A 191 17.01 -29.61 -22.68
N ARG A 192 16.70 -28.37 -23.11
CA ARG A 192 15.37 -27.96 -23.57
C ARG A 192 15.12 -28.14 -25.07
N LYS A 193 16.00 -28.85 -25.78
CA LYS A 193 15.80 -29.26 -27.18
C LYS A 193 14.72 -30.35 -27.28
N HIS A 194 13.73 -30.13 -28.13
CA HIS A 194 12.64 -31.07 -28.39
C HIS A 194 12.50 -31.28 -29.89
N LYS A 195 12.41 -32.55 -30.31
CA LYS A 195 12.17 -32.91 -31.70
C LYS A 195 10.69 -32.78 -32.03
N ILE A 196 10.36 -32.19 -33.18
CA ILE A 196 9.00 -32.14 -33.72
C ILE A 196 8.95 -32.90 -35.04
N ASN A 197 7.95 -33.76 -35.17
CA ASN A 197 7.55 -34.36 -36.45
C ASN A 197 6.54 -33.46 -37.17
N LYS A 198 6.96 -32.83 -38.27
CA LYS A 198 6.10 -32.00 -39.13
C LYS A 198 5.49 -32.75 -40.33
N GLY A 199 5.60 -34.09 -40.37
CA GLY A 199 5.10 -34.87 -41.51
C GLY A 199 5.90 -34.68 -42.82
N SER A 200 7.06 -34.01 -42.76
CA SER A 200 8.06 -33.93 -43.83
C SER A 200 9.31 -34.71 -43.42
N ALA A 201 10.05 -35.29 -44.38
CA ALA A 201 11.27 -36.09 -44.17
C ALA A 201 12.46 -35.37 -43.47
N ARG A 202 12.28 -34.13 -42.98
CA ARG A 202 13.28 -33.38 -42.20
C ARG A 202 12.79 -33.21 -40.76
N GLU A 203 13.48 -33.83 -39.80
CA GLU A 203 13.31 -33.57 -38.37
C GLU A 203 13.55 -32.08 -38.09
N THR A 204 12.61 -31.41 -37.42
CA THR A 204 12.78 -30.01 -37.01
C THR A 204 12.84 -29.93 -35.49
N GLU A 205 13.88 -29.28 -34.95
CA GLU A 205 14.03 -29.08 -33.51
C GLU A 205 13.40 -27.75 -33.05
N ILE A 206 12.70 -27.78 -31.91
CA ILE A 206 12.34 -26.56 -31.17
C ILE A 206 13.05 -26.54 -29.81
N ARG A 207 13.29 -25.34 -29.28
CA ARG A 207 13.89 -25.17 -27.94
C ARG A 207 12.91 -24.46 -27.02
N PHE A 208 12.66 -25.04 -25.86
CA PHE A 208 11.90 -24.34 -24.83
C PHE A 208 12.73 -23.22 -24.18
N PRO A 209 12.08 -22.10 -23.80
CA PRO A 209 12.79 -20.96 -23.26
C PRO A 209 13.33 -21.23 -21.86
N VAL A 210 14.60 -20.88 -21.62
CA VAL A 210 15.24 -20.87 -20.27
C VAL A 210 14.98 -19.59 -19.47
N ARG A 211 14.44 -18.55 -20.12
CA ARG A 211 14.13 -17.29 -19.45
C ARG A 211 12.78 -17.39 -18.75
N ASN A 212 12.73 -16.85 -17.53
CA ASN A 212 11.49 -16.55 -16.81
C ASN A 212 10.49 -15.84 -17.74
N ARG A 213 9.28 -16.41 -17.83
CA ARG A 213 8.21 -16.01 -18.75
C ARG A 213 6.87 -16.08 -18.04
N THR A 214 5.84 -15.60 -18.71
CA THR A 214 4.48 -15.88 -18.30
C THR A 214 4.04 -17.25 -18.81
N THR A 215 3.40 -18.05 -17.97
CA THR A 215 2.75 -19.31 -18.34
C THR A 215 1.55 -19.07 -19.27
N ALA A 216 0.97 -20.15 -19.80
CA ALA A 216 -0.28 -20.09 -20.57
C ALA A 216 -1.48 -19.66 -19.71
N THR A 217 -1.39 -19.77 -18.38
CA THR A 217 -2.39 -19.29 -17.41
C THR A 217 -2.23 -17.81 -17.05
N GLY A 218 -1.13 -17.15 -17.45
CA GLY A 218 -0.90 -15.73 -17.16
C GLY A 218 0.00 -15.47 -15.94
N GLU A 219 0.54 -16.50 -15.31
CA GLU A 219 1.40 -16.41 -14.11
C GLU A 219 2.87 -16.27 -14.48
N GLY A 220 3.64 -15.51 -13.70
CA GLY A 220 5.09 -15.37 -13.92
C GLY A 220 5.85 -16.58 -13.37
N THR A 221 6.71 -17.20 -14.20
CA THR A 221 7.63 -18.26 -13.76
C THR A 221 8.91 -17.65 -13.19
N TYR A 222 9.36 -18.15 -12.04
CA TYR A 222 10.63 -17.82 -11.41
C TYR A 222 11.44 -19.10 -11.27
N GLU A 223 11.90 -19.62 -12.40
CA GLU A 223 12.53 -20.93 -12.46
C GLU A 223 14.04 -20.80 -12.21
N TYR A 224 14.72 -19.98 -13.00
CA TYR A 224 16.14 -19.71 -12.83
C TYR A 224 16.37 -18.21 -12.62
N CYS A 225 16.81 -17.87 -11.41
CA CYS A 225 17.10 -16.51 -10.98
C CYS A 225 18.54 -16.42 -10.50
N ALA A 226 19.17 -15.26 -10.69
CA ALA A 226 20.51 -15.00 -10.19
C ALA A 226 20.53 -13.68 -9.40
N ASP A 227 21.25 -13.69 -8.29
CA ASP A 227 21.63 -12.46 -7.60
C ASP A 227 22.79 -11.76 -8.34
N ARG A 228 23.16 -10.59 -7.84
CA ARG A 228 24.23 -9.76 -8.40
C ARG A 228 25.57 -10.48 -8.31
N ASP A 229 25.83 -11.16 -7.21
CA ASP A 229 27.12 -11.73 -6.89
C ASP A 229 27.42 -12.94 -7.79
N MET A 230 26.42 -13.76 -8.10
CA MET A 230 26.53 -14.83 -9.11
C MET A 230 26.97 -14.31 -10.48
N ILE A 231 26.38 -13.19 -10.93
CA ILE A 231 26.73 -12.60 -12.24
C ILE A 231 28.10 -11.92 -12.19
N TRP A 232 28.43 -11.27 -11.08
CA TRP A 232 29.73 -10.63 -10.87
C TRP A 232 30.86 -11.66 -10.81
N ASN A 233 30.70 -12.74 -10.03
CA ASN A 233 31.65 -13.85 -9.95
C ASN A 233 31.91 -14.49 -11.31
N GLU A 234 30.86 -14.64 -12.12
CA GLU A 234 31.02 -15.14 -13.48
C GLU A 234 31.80 -14.17 -14.37
N PHE A 235 31.51 -12.88 -14.32
CA PHE A 235 32.28 -11.87 -15.06
C PHE A 235 33.76 -11.88 -14.64
N ASP A 236 34.04 -12.02 -13.35
CA ASP A 236 35.41 -12.10 -12.84
C ASP A 236 36.16 -13.34 -13.37
N LYS A 237 35.52 -14.51 -13.34
CA LYS A 237 36.09 -15.75 -13.87
C LYS A 237 36.33 -15.68 -15.37
N LEU A 238 35.36 -15.19 -16.14
CA LEU A 238 35.50 -14.99 -17.58
C LEU A 238 36.64 -14.02 -17.89
N TRP A 239 36.75 -12.90 -17.17
CA TRP A 239 37.83 -11.94 -17.35
C TRP A 239 39.21 -12.58 -17.11
N LYS A 240 39.38 -13.29 -15.98
CA LYS A 240 40.64 -13.96 -15.63
C LYS A 240 41.02 -15.03 -16.66
N LYS A 241 40.06 -15.85 -17.09
CA LYS A 241 40.30 -16.89 -18.10
C LYS A 241 40.65 -16.30 -19.46
N GLN A 242 39.89 -15.31 -19.94
CA GLN A 242 40.18 -14.66 -21.22
C GLN A 242 41.55 -13.95 -21.22
N LYS A 243 41.96 -13.40 -20.09
CA LYS A 243 43.31 -12.82 -19.94
C LYS A 243 44.43 -13.86 -20.01
N SER A 244 44.19 -15.12 -19.62
CA SER A 244 45.21 -16.17 -19.66
C SER A 244 45.54 -16.73 -21.06
N PHE A 245 44.68 -16.52 -22.07
CA PHE A 245 44.83 -17.14 -23.40
C PHE A 245 45.84 -16.45 -24.34
N GLN A 246 46.55 -15.39 -23.91
CA GLN A 246 47.55 -14.67 -24.74
C GLN A 246 47.03 -14.27 -26.14
N SER A 247 45.81 -13.73 -26.18
CA SER A 247 45.11 -13.37 -27.41
C SER A 247 44.99 -11.87 -27.68
N THR A 248 44.51 -11.50 -28.88
CA THR A 248 44.15 -10.11 -29.21
C THR A 248 43.15 -9.52 -28.22
N LEU A 249 42.24 -10.33 -27.66
CA LEU A 249 41.36 -9.88 -26.60
C LEU A 249 42.14 -9.67 -25.29
N SER A 250 43.01 -10.62 -24.91
CA SER A 250 43.81 -10.55 -23.68
C SER A 250 44.63 -9.25 -23.56
N GLU A 251 45.27 -8.82 -24.65
CA GLU A 251 46.02 -7.56 -24.72
C GLU A 251 45.18 -6.34 -24.34
N GLN A 252 43.87 -6.37 -24.63
CA GLN A 252 42.93 -5.29 -24.35
C GLN A 252 42.30 -5.38 -22.95
N LEU A 253 42.45 -6.49 -22.23
CA LEU A 253 41.91 -6.72 -20.88
C LEU A 253 42.82 -6.10 -19.79
N THR A 254 43.02 -4.78 -19.87
CA THR A 254 43.85 -4.02 -18.91
C THR A 254 43.10 -3.67 -17.62
N THR A 255 43.84 -3.27 -16.59
CA THR A 255 43.29 -2.87 -15.29
C THR A 255 42.40 -1.63 -15.41
N GLU A 256 42.76 -0.70 -16.29
CA GLU A 256 42.02 0.53 -16.59
C GLU A 256 40.67 0.20 -17.23
N VAL A 257 40.67 -0.70 -18.23
CA VAL A 257 39.46 -1.20 -18.90
C VAL A 257 38.56 -1.93 -17.90
N ARG A 258 39.13 -2.75 -17.01
CA ARG A 258 38.37 -3.41 -15.94
C ARG A 258 37.67 -2.38 -15.05
N LYS A 259 38.38 -1.34 -14.62
CA LYS A 259 37.85 -0.28 -13.76
C LYS A 259 36.71 0.49 -14.44
N GLU A 260 36.80 0.78 -15.73
CA GLU A 260 35.68 1.42 -16.46
C GLU A 260 34.41 0.54 -16.48
N LEU A 261 34.57 -0.78 -16.60
CA LEU A 261 33.46 -1.73 -16.60
C LEU A 261 32.90 -2.00 -15.20
N ASP A 262 33.77 -2.12 -14.20
CA ASP A 262 33.49 -2.55 -12.84
C ASP A 262 34.44 -1.84 -11.86
N ASP A 263 33.98 -0.71 -11.30
CA ASP A 263 34.75 0.08 -10.33
C ASP A 263 34.12 -0.10 -8.94
N PRO A 264 34.80 -0.78 -8.00
CA PRO A 264 34.30 -1.01 -6.66
C PRO A 264 34.30 0.27 -5.81
N SER A 265 34.87 1.38 -6.30
CA SER A 265 34.89 2.64 -5.56
C SER A 265 33.48 3.22 -5.34
N SER A 266 33.31 3.88 -4.20
CA SER A 266 32.06 4.52 -3.80
C SER A 266 32.25 6.02 -3.60
N ASP A 267 31.16 6.79 -3.75
CA ASP A 267 31.15 8.22 -3.47
C ASP A 267 29.82 8.67 -2.84
N ALA A 268 29.55 9.98 -2.84
CA ALA A 268 28.33 10.55 -2.29
C ALA A 268 27.06 10.15 -3.05
N THR A 269 27.13 9.61 -4.28
CA THR A 269 26.01 9.19 -5.15
C THR A 269 26.00 7.67 -5.42
N TRP A 270 27.18 7.08 -5.60
CA TRP A 270 27.39 5.70 -6.04
C TRP A 270 27.87 4.82 -4.90
N ARG A 271 27.24 3.65 -4.77
CA ARG A 271 27.72 2.54 -3.93
C ARG A 271 28.87 1.81 -4.60
N TYR A 272 28.68 1.49 -5.88
CA TYR A 272 29.69 0.96 -6.79
C TYR A 272 29.59 1.73 -8.10
N LYS A 273 30.71 1.99 -8.75
CA LYS A 273 30.80 2.65 -10.06
C LYS A 273 30.97 1.59 -11.17
N GLY A 274 31.31 2.02 -12.37
CA GLY A 274 31.47 1.15 -13.54
C GLY A 274 30.20 0.96 -14.38
N LEU A 275 30.40 0.65 -15.66
CA LEU A 275 29.34 0.54 -16.67
C LEU A 275 28.40 -0.66 -16.45
N LEU A 276 28.93 -1.79 -15.97
CA LEU A 276 28.16 -3.05 -15.80
C LEU A 276 27.40 -3.07 -14.48
N PHE A 277 28.12 -2.94 -13.37
CA PHE A 277 27.59 -3.19 -12.03
C PHE A 277 27.29 -1.94 -11.22
N GLY A 278 27.57 -0.75 -11.77
CA GLY A 278 27.33 0.53 -11.11
C GLY A 278 25.94 0.64 -10.46
N GLN A 279 25.93 0.98 -9.19
CA GLN A 279 24.74 1.02 -8.34
C GLN A 279 24.76 2.28 -7.48
N ARG A 280 23.71 3.10 -7.56
CA ARG A 280 23.55 4.27 -6.68
C ARG A 280 23.18 3.84 -5.28
N LYS A 281 23.62 4.60 -4.25
CA LYS A 281 23.19 4.33 -2.87
C LYS A 281 21.70 4.64 -2.72
N THR A 282 21.08 3.96 -1.76
CA THR A 282 19.72 4.29 -1.32
C THR A 282 19.85 5.38 -0.27
N TYR A 283 19.28 6.55 -0.52
CA TYR A 283 19.29 7.66 0.44
C TYR A 283 17.95 7.73 1.16
N TRP A 284 18.02 7.93 2.45
CA TRP A 284 16.91 8.47 3.23
C TRP A 284 16.95 9.99 3.11
N ASP A 285 15.80 10.59 2.86
CA ASP A 285 15.67 12.04 3.01
C ASP A 285 15.64 12.33 4.52
N MET A 286 16.73 12.86 5.06
CA MET A 286 16.85 13.23 6.49
C MET A 286 15.77 14.26 6.91
N GLY A 287 15.17 14.98 5.95
CA GLY A 287 14.01 15.84 6.18
C GLY A 287 12.72 15.08 6.51
N THR A 288 12.64 13.79 6.19
CA THR A 288 11.50 12.92 6.53
C THR A 288 11.62 12.25 7.90
N LEU A 289 12.78 12.35 8.55
CA LEU A 289 12.97 11.84 9.91
C LEU A 289 12.19 12.68 10.92
N GLY A 290 11.53 12.00 11.86
CA GLY A 290 10.77 12.63 12.93
C GLY A 290 11.61 13.66 13.69
N ARG A 291 11.03 14.84 13.91
CA ARG A 291 11.64 15.91 14.71
C ARG A 291 11.28 15.75 16.18
N CYS A 292 12.11 16.33 17.05
CA CYS A 292 11.83 16.38 18.47
C CYS A 292 10.72 17.38 18.76
N SER A 293 9.80 17.04 19.68
CA SER A 293 8.75 17.96 20.12
C SER A 293 9.28 19.13 20.96
N LEU A 294 10.31 18.90 21.78
CA LEU A 294 10.92 19.92 22.64
C LEU A 294 11.91 20.81 21.89
N GLU A 295 12.57 20.25 20.86
CA GLU A 295 13.54 20.95 20.02
C GLU A 295 13.23 20.72 18.54
N PRO A 296 12.26 21.45 17.97
CA PRO A 296 11.72 21.17 16.63
C PRO A 296 12.71 21.31 15.46
N THR A 297 13.81 22.02 15.67
CA THR A 297 14.92 22.11 14.69
C THR A 297 15.67 20.80 14.56
N ASP A 298 15.64 19.97 15.60
CA ASP A 298 16.53 18.84 15.77
C ASP A 298 15.84 17.52 15.43
N MET A 299 16.63 16.59 14.90
CA MET A 299 16.19 15.22 14.67
C MET A 299 16.10 14.46 15.99
N ARG A 300 15.15 13.51 16.05
CA ARG A 300 15.08 12.51 17.11
C ARG A 300 16.40 11.74 17.25
N CYS A 301 16.82 11.47 18.48
CA CYS A 301 18.10 10.83 18.77
C CYS A 301 18.08 9.33 18.39
N PRO A 302 19.11 8.78 17.72
CA PRO A 302 19.24 7.33 17.54
C PRO A 302 19.22 6.58 18.88
N LYS A 303 18.53 5.43 18.93
CA LYS A 303 18.48 4.60 20.14
C LYS A 303 19.88 4.11 20.52
N ALA A 304 20.79 3.90 19.56
CA ALA A 304 22.17 3.48 19.83
C ALA A 304 23.07 4.59 20.44
N ASP A 305 22.61 5.83 20.55
CA ASP A 305 23.39 6.92 21.15
C ASP A 305 23.53 6.69 22.66
N MET A 306 24.73 6.95 23.19
CA MET A 306 25.05 6.78 24.61
C MET A 306 24.07 7.50 25.55
N TYR A 307 23.73 8.76 25.26
CA TYR A 307 22.83 9.54 26.09
C TYR A 307 21.38 9.08 25.95
N ALA A 308 21.00 8.57 24.78
CA ALA A 308 19.69 7.99 24.56
C ALA A 308 19.50 6.71 25.39
N GLN A 309 20.51 5.83 25.45
CA GLN A 309 20.46 4.63 26.30
C GLN A 309 20.39 4.98 27.78
N GLU A 310 21.21 5.93 28.24
CA GLU A 310 21.16 6.41 29.63
C GLU A 310 19.77 6.99 29.97
N PHE A 311 19.22 7.82 29.09
CA PHE A 311 17.89 8.41 29.25
C PHE A 311 16.80 7.36 29.39
N LEU A 312 16.80 6.33 28.54
CA LEU A 312 15.79 5.26 28.55
C LEU A 312 15.85 4.43 29.85
N ALA A 313 17.06 4.12 30.32
CA ALA A 313 17.27 3.43 31.59
C ALA A 313 16.78 4.28 32.77
N LEU A 314 17.17 5.56 32.84
CA LEU A 314 16.74 6.48 33.91
C LEU A 314 15.22 6.73 33.90
N GLU A 315 14.61 6.85 32.72
CA GLU A 315 13.15 6.95 32.57
C GLU A 315 12.45 5.73 33.20
N THR A 316 13.00 4.53 32.99
CA THR A 316 12.46 3.31 33.62
C THR A 316 12.59 3.39 35.13
N VAL A 317 13.77 3.67 35.66
CA VAL A 317 14.03 3.67 37.10
C VAL A 317 13.18 4.72 37.82
N ASN A 318 13.12 5.95 37.31
CA ASN A 318 12.44 7.06 37.95
C ASN A 318 10.90 6.92 37.92
N ASN A 319 10.35 6.06 37.06
CA ASN A 319 8.92 5.76 37.01
C ASN A 319 8.48 4.62 37.95
N ILE A 320 9.42 3.90 38.56
CA ILE A 320 9.11 2.83 39.52
C ILE A 320 8.57 3.46 40.81
N ARG A 321 7.50 2.88 41.35
CA ARG A 321 6.98 3.18 42.69
C ARG A 321 6.94 1.89 43.50
N ILE A 322 7.38 1.97 44.75
CA ILE A 322 7.18 0.92 45.75
C ILE A 322 5.91 1.27 46.52
N ILE A 323 5.04 0.29 46.70
CA ILE A 323 3.77 0.40 47.42
C ILE A 323 3.83 -0.59 48.58
N PRO A 324 4.23 -0.13 49.78
CA PRO A 324 4.19 -0.95 50.98
C PRO A 324 2.75 -1.26 51.38
N LEU A 325 2.54 -2.37 52.06
CA LEU A 325 1.25 -2.79 52.57
C LEU A 325 0.70 -1.72 53.53
N ASN A 326 -0.52 -1.24 53.26
CA ASN A 326 -1.22 -0.19 54.03
C ASN A 326 -0.55 1.21 54.02
N GLU A 327 0.43 1.45 53.15
CA GLU A 327 1.07 2.76 52.99
C GLU A 327 0.89 3.31 51.57
N PRO A 328 0.94 4.65 51.38
CA PRO A 328 0.88 5.25 50.06
C PRO A 328 2.11 4.88 49.21
N ALA A 329 1.92 4.87 47.89
CA ALA A 329 2.99 4.63 46.94
C ALA A 329 4.10 5.68 47.04
N ARG A 330 5.36 5.25 47.19
CA ARG A 330 6.54 6.11 47.25
C ARG A 330 7.52 5.88 46.10
N ARG A 331 8.40 6.85 45.86
CA ARG A 331 9.54 6.72 44.91
C ARG A 331 10.64 5.85 45.50
N LEU A 332 11.54 5.37 44.64
CA LEU A 332 12.80 4.77 45.08
C LEU A 332 13.69 5.84 45.73
N ASN A 333 14.35 5.48 46.83
CA ASN A 333 15.40 6.33 47.40
C ASN A 333 16.69 6.26 46.55
N SER A 334 17.70 7.07 46.90
CA SER A 334 18.95 7.16 46.12
C SER A 334 19.68 5.81 45.99
N ASP A 335 19.75 5.04 47.07
CA ASP A 335 20.44 3.74 47.10
C ASP A 335 19.68 2.66 46.33
N GLU A 336 18.36 2.57 46.55
CA GLU A 336 17.45 1.70 45.80
C GLU A 336 17.55 1.99 44.29
N ARG A 337 17.58 3.28 43.92
CA ARG A 337 17.74 3.74 42.54
C ARG A 337 19.08 3.34 41.94
N ALA A 338 20.18 3.47 42.67
CA ALA A 338 21.50 3.05 42.23
C ALA A 338 21.57 1.53 42.00
N LEU A 339 20.99 0.73 42.91
CA LEU A 339 20.93 -0.73 42.79
C LEU A 339 20.14 -1.17 41.55
N VAL A 340 18.97 -0.58 41.33
CA VAL A 340 18.13 -0.91 40.17
C VAL A 340 18.80 -0.46 38.86
N LEU A 341 19.39 0.74 38.82
CA LEU A 341 20.09 1.23 37.63
C LEU A 341 21.28 0.34 37.28
N LYS A 342 22.05 -0.12 38.27
CA LYS A 342 23.15 -1.07 38.07
C LYS A 342 22.64 -2.38 37.47
N ALA A 343 21.52 -2.90 37.95
CA ALA A 343 20.92 -4.11 37.41
C ALA A 343 20.47 -3.94 35.95
N LEU A 344 19.79 -2.83 35.62
CA LEU A 344 19.33 -2.55 34.24
C LEU A 344 20.46 -2.33 33.25
N ARG A 345 21.59 -1.78 33.71
CA ARG A 345 22.77 -1.52 32.86
C ARG A 345 23.52 -2.77 32.43
N LEU A 346 23.46 -3.85 33.22
CA LEU A 346 24.19 -5.08 32.95
C LEU A 346 23.34 -6.14 32.24
N GLN A 347 22.02 -6.07 32.37
CA GLN A 347 21.13 -7.06 31.79
C GLN A 347 20.89 -6.82 30.30
N LYS A 348 20.77 -7.92 29.53
CA LYS A 348 20.32 -7.87 28.14
C LYS A 348 18.82 -7.57 28.04
N THR A 349 18.05 -8.18 28.93
CA THR A 349 16.60 -8.02 29.08
C THR A 349 16.28 -7.93 30.57
N ALA A 350 15.34 -7.07 30.94
CA ALA A 350 14.95 -6.88 32.34
C ALA A 350 13.45 -7.10 32.52
N SER A 351 13.09 -7.71 33.65
CA SER A 351 11.69 -7.91 34.07
C SER A 351 11.47 -7.33 35.46
N GLU A 352 10.22 -7.27 35.89
CA GLU A 352 9.85 -6.90 37.26
C GLU A 352 10.56 -7.78 38.32
N GLY A 353 10.80 -9.06 38.02
CA GLY A 353 11.60 -9.95 38.84
C GLY A 353 13.07 -9.49 39.02
N THR A 354 13.70 -8.95 37.96
CA THR A 354 15.05 -8.37 38.03
C THR A 354 15.09 -7.20 39.01
N ILE A 355 14.07 -6.32 38.96
CA ILE A 355 13.96 -5.15 39.83
C ILE A 355 13.77 -5.58 41.28
N ARG A 356 12.87 -6.54 41.55
CA ARG A 356 12.66 -7.07 42.91
C ARG A 356 13.92 -7.67 43.51
N LYS A 357 14.71 -8.37 42.70
CA LYS A 357 15.99 -8.94 43.16
C LYS A 357 16.97 -7.84 43.54
N ALA A 358 17.09 -6.79 42.72
CA ALA A 358 17.93 -5.63 43.01
C ALA A 358 17.51 -4.89 44.29
N LEU A 359 16.20 -4.74 44.51
CA LEU A 359 15.61 -4.11 45.70
C LEU A 359 15.54 -5.04 46.93
N LYS A 360 15.97 -6.31 46.81
CA LYS A 360 15.87 -7.33 47.87
C LYS A 360 14.43 -7.58 48.39
N ILE A 361 13.42 -7.38 47.55
CA ILE A 361 11.99 -7.62 47.87
C ILE A 361 11.40 -8.83 47.11
N HIS A 362 12.26 -9.74 46.65
CA HIS A 362 11.87 -10.89 45.82
C HIS A 362 11.37 -12.10 46.62
N THR A 363 11.61 -12.15 47.94
CA THR A 363 11.19 -13.26 48.80
C THR A 363 9.67 -13.31 48.95
N ALA A 364 9.11 -14.50 49.21
CA ALA A 364 7.65 -14.69 49.31
C ALA A 364 7.01 -13.80 50.39
N GLU A 365 7.69 -13.63 51.53
CA GLU A 365 7.26 -12.75 52.61
C GLU A 365 7.26 -11.27 52.17
N LYS A 366 8.37 -10.79 51.58
CA LYS A 366 8.48 -9.39 51.12
C LYS A 366 7.54 -9.09 49.96
N LYS A 367 7.20 -10.07 49.11
CA LYS A 367 6.18 -9.91 48.05
C LYS A 367 4.77 -9.66 48.60
N ARG A 368 4.45 -10.14 49.80
CA ARG A 368 3.18 -9.83 50.48
C ARG A 368 3.19 -8.42 51.09
N LEU A 369 4.36 -7.95 51.50
CA LEU A 369 4.55 -6.65 52.16
C LEU A 369 4.78 -5.48 51.18
N PHE A 370 5.30 -5.74 49.99
CA PHE A 370 5.67 -4.71 49.02
C PHE A 370 5.21 -5.09 47.61
N SER A 371 4.41 -4.21 46.99
CA SER A 371 4.08 -4.25 45.57
C SER A 371 4.81 -3.14 44.81
N LEU A 372 5.01 -3.32 43.50
CA LEU A 372 5.61 -2.33 42.61
C LEU A 372 4.53 -1.76 41.68
N SER A 373 4.67 -0.51 41.24
CA SER A 373 3.83 0.02 40.15
C SER A 373 3.95 -0.82 38.87
N LEU A 374 5.07 -1.51 38.70
CA LEU A 374 5.31 -2.46 37.62
C LEU A 374 4.40 -3.68 37.69
N ASP A 375 3.86 -4.06 38.86
CA ASP A 375 3.04 -5.27 39.03
C ASP A 375 1.71 -5.19 38.27
N GLN A 376 1.21 -3.96 38.07
CA GLN A 376 0.02 -3.72 37.24
C GLN A 376 0.25 -4.18 35.79
N ASP A 377 1.51 -4.16 35.34
CA ASP A 377 1.96 -4.60 34.02
C ASP A 377 3.31 -5.29 34.06
N ALA A 378 3.41 -6.39 34.81
CA ALA A 378 4.68 -7.10 35.03
C ALA A 378 5.32 -7.68 33.75
N GLN A 379 4.56 -7.73 32.64
CA GLN A 379 5.02 -8.16 31.32
C GLN A 379 5.53 -7.01 30.44
N ARG A 380 5.46 -5.76 30.91
CA ARG A 380 6.00 -4.60 30.19
C ARG A 380 7.52 -4.74 30.06
N ASP A 381 8.01 -4.61 28.83
CA ASP A 381 9.44 -4.54 28.57
C ASP A 381 10.04 -3.30 29.25
N LEU A 382 11.12 -3.52 29.99
CA LEU A 382 11.86 -2.48 30.69
C LEU A 382 13.06 -2.06 29.85
N ASN A 383 13.31 -0.75 29.77
CA ASN A 383 14.47 -0.29 29.03
C ASN A 383 15.76 -0.71 29.74
N THR A 384 16.68 -1.30 28.98
CA THR A 384 18.05 -1.61 29.40
C THR A 384 19.05 -0.69 28.70
N ASP A 385 20.30 -0.68 29.15
CA ASP A 385 21.35 0.19 28.62
C ASP A 385 22.37 -0.62 27.79
N TRP A 386 22.10 -0.76 26.49
CA TRP A 386 22.98 -1.48 25.57
C TRP A 386 24.37 -0.83 25.48
N PHE A 387 24.44 0.50 25.47
CA PHE A 387 25.72 1.19 25.32
C PHE A 387 26.59 0.94 26.54
N TYR A 388 26.01 1.05 27.74
CA TYR A 388 26.74 0.71 28.95
C TYR A 388 27.18 -0.76 28.97
N ARG A 389 26.29 -1.70 28.67
CA ARG A 389 26.58 -3.13 28.73
C ARG A 389 27.68 -3.55 27.76
N GLU A 390 27.52 -3.26 26.48
CA GLU A 390 28.38 -3.81 25.43
C GLU A 390 29.63 -2.94 25.19
N ILE A 391 29.51 -1.61 25.30
CA ILE A 391 30.61 -0.68 24.97
C ILE A 391 31.41 -0.36 26.24
N ILE A 392 30.75 0.14 27.29
CA ILE A 392 31.44 0.61 28.50
C ILE A 392 31.94 -0.56 29.33
N SER A 393 31.06 -1.48 29.73
CA SER A 393 31.42 -2.61 30.58
C SER A 393 32.02 -3.77 29.80
N GLY A 394 31.50 -4.06 28.60
CA GLY A 394 31.87 -5.25 27.84
C GLY A 394 33.11 -5.11 26.97
N ALA A 395 33.35 -3.94 26.39
CA ALA A 395 34.47 -3.72 25.47
C ALA A 395 35.62 -2.93 26.10
N ILE A 396 35.36 -1.72 26.62
CA ILE A 396 36.41 -0.80 27.09
C ILE A 396 36.79 -1.07 28.57
N GLY A 397 35.80 -1.37 29.40
CA GLY A 397 35.94 -1.49 30.86
C GLY A 397 35.59 -0.19 31.59
N GLU A 398 34.93 -0.30 32.75
CA GLU A 398 34.42 0.88 33.48
C GLU A 398 35.52 1.83 33.97
N THR A 399 36.66 1.30 34.41
CA THR A 399 37.81 2.08 34.90
C THR A 399 38.46 2.85 33.76
N ALA A 400 38.77 2.17 32.67
CA ALA A 400 39.31 2.77 31.45
C ALA A 400 38.35 3.83 30.90
N TRP A 401 37.05 3.52 30.81
CA TRP A 401 36.04 4.48 30.37
C TRP A 401 35.98 5.71 31.26
N LYS A 402 36.02 5.56 32.59
CA LYS A 402 36.05 6.71 33.52
C LYS A 402 37.27 7.61 33.28
N GLY A 403 38.44 7.01 33.04
CA GLY A 403 39.69 7.72 32.76
C GLY A 403 39.73 8.46 31.41
N LEU A 404 38.85 8.15 30.46
CA LEU A 404 38.77 8.87 29.18
C LEU A 404 38.23 10.30 29.36
N ILE A 405 38.86 11.25 28.67
CA ILE A 405 38.36 12.63 28.56
C ILE A 405 37.00 12.68 27.83
N PRO A 406 36.13 13.68 28.12
CA PRO A 406 34.81 13.80 27.51
C PRO A 406 34.82 13.79 25.97
N GLU A 407 35.83 14.39 25.34
CA GLU A 407 36.00 14.47 23.89
C GLU A 407 36.22 13.08 23.27
N LYS A 408 36.98 12.21 23.94
CA LYS A 408 37.19 10.83 23.50
C LYS A 408 35.91 10.00 23.61
N LYS A 409 35.19 10.12 24.73
CA LYS A 409 33.88 9.46 24.92
C LYS A 409 32.90 9.85 23.82
N GLU A 410 32.86 11.15 23.49
CA GLU A 410 32.02 11.66 22.43
C GLU A 410 32.46 11.17 21.04
N SER A 411 33.77 11.15 20.78
CA SER A 411 34.32 10.64 19.53
C SER A 411 33.95 9.17 19.30
N ILE A 412 33.97 8.33 20.35
CA ILE A 412 33.56 6.93 20.28
C ILE A 412 32.08 6.83 19.93
N ASN A 413 31.22 7.57 20.64
CA ASN A 413 29.77 7.59 20.37
C ASN A 413 29.47 8.05 18.93
N GLN A 414 30.13 9.11 18.45
CA GLN A 414 29.97 9.58 17.07
C GLN A 414 30.44 8.56 16.04
N ALA A 415 31.56 7.86 16.28
CA ALA A 415 32.03 6.82 15.38
C ALA A 415 31.04 5.64 15.32
N ILE A 416 30.49 5.23 16.48
CA ILE A 416 29.45 4.19 16.57
C ILE A 416 28.20 4.58 15.79
N LEU A 417 27.82 5.86 15.74
CA LEU A 417 26.64 6.31 15.00
C LEU A 417 26.91 6.59 13.52
N LYS A 418 28.08 7.12 13.17
CA LYS A 418 28.36 7.61 11.82
C LYS A 418 28.78 6.52 10.84
N HIS A 419 29.62 5.58 11.28
CA HIS A 419 30.18 4.53 10.43
C HIS A 419 29.21 3.36 10.28
N ASP A 420 29.22 2.64 9.16
CA ASP A 420 28.39 1.44 8.97
C ASP A 420 29.23 0.17 9.14
N PRO A 421 28.90 -0.74 10.08
CA PRO A 421 29.62 -2.00 10.26
C PRO A 421 29.53 -2.92 9.04
N LYS A 422 28.65 -2.63 8.08
CA LYS A 422 28.55 -3.39 6.82
C LYS A 422 29.53 -2.93 5.75
N GLU A 423 30.08 -1.72 5.87
CA GLU A 423 30.97 -1.16 4.87
C GLU A 423 32.43 -1.36 5.30
N GLU A 424 33.20 -2.08 4.49
CA GLU A 424 34.57 -2.49 4.84
C GLU A 424 35.49 -1.29 5.10
N LYS A 425 35.33 -0.20 4.33
CA LYS A 425 36.05 1.06 4.55
C LYS A 425 35.80 1.64 5.94
N ASP A 426 34.56 1.55 6.40
CA ASP A 426 34.16 2.07 7.71
C ASP A 426 34.67 1.16 8.83
N LYS A 427 34.70 -0.17 8.63
CA LYS A 427 35.36 -1.09 9.57
C LYS A 427 36.84 -0.77 9.71
N VAL A 428 37.57 -0.64 8.61
CA VAL A 428 39.01 -0.32 8.63
C VAL A 428 39.25 1.01 9.37
N ARG A 429 38.45 2.03 9.07
CA ARG A 429 38.56 3.34 9.75
C ARG A 429 38.21 3.26 11.23
N PHE A 430 37.19 2.49 11.60
CA PHE A 430 36.79 2.29 13.00
C PHE A 430 37.89 1.56 13.78
N THR A 431 38.45 0.48 13.22
CA THR A 431 39.59 -0.26 13.80
C THR A 431 40.82 0.62 13.96
N GLN A 432 41.15 1.45 12.95
CA GLN A 432 42.25 2.40 13.06
C GLN A 432 42.01 3.41 14.18
N GLY A 433 40.77 3.90 14.31
CA GLY A 433 40.37 4.83 15.37
C GLY A 433 40.52 4.24 16.78
N CYS A 434 40.23 2.95 16.96
CA CYS A 434 40.43 2.25 18.23
C CYS A 434 41.88 2.38 18.74
N LYS A 435 42.85 2.15 17.86
CA LYS A 435 44.27 2.19 18.22
C LYS A 435 44.83 3.61 18.29
N THR A 436 44.46 4.47 17.34
CA THR A 436 45.12 5.78 17.16
C THR A 436 44.46 6.94 17.87
N TRP A 437 43.16 6.90 18.10
CA TRP A 437 42.41 8.02 18.67
C TRP A 437 41.93 7.75 20.10
N TRP A 438 41.71 6.47 20.43
CA TRP A 438 41.11 6.06 21.71
C TRP A 438 42.06 5.25 22.59
N ASP A 439 43.27 4.95 22.10
CA ASP A 439 44.33 4.22 22.82
C ASP A 439 43.84 2.89 23.42
N LEU A 440 42.98 2.18 22.68
CA LEU A 440 42.46 0.87 23.09
C LEU A 440 43.45 -0.23 22.73
N ASP A 441 43.61 -1.20 23.62
CA ASP A 441 44.41 -2.40 23.35
C ASP A 441 43.74 -3.30 22.28
N ASP A 442 44.47 -4.33 21.84
CA ASP A 442 43.99 -5.23 20.78
C ASP A 442 42.75 -6.04 21.20
N GLU A 443 42.62 -6.40 22.48
CA GLU A 443 41.49 -7.17 23.02
C GLU A 443 40.24 -6.30 23.12
N GLN A 444 40.37 -5.09 23.68
CA GLN A 444 39.35 -4.04 23.72
C GLN A 444 38.88 -3.68 22.32
N THR A 445 39.81 -3.56 21.35
CA THR A 445 39.49 -3.27 19.95
C THR A 445 38.61 -4.35 19.34
N GLN A 446 38.98 -5.63 19.49
CA GLN A 446 38.19 -6.74 18.97
C GLN A 446 36.80 -6.80 19.60
N ARG A 447 36.70 -6.63 20.93
CA ARG A 447 35.41 -6.61 21.64
C ARG A 447 34.54 -5.44 21.22
N LEU A 448 35.12 -4.25 21.03
CA LEU A 448 34.39 -3.07 20.58
C LEU A 448 33.84 -3.24 19.16
N ILE A 449 34.62 -3.84 18.25
CA ILE A 449 34.15 -4.15 16.89
C ILE A 449 33.00 -5.16 16.93
N ALA A 450 33.11 -6.21 17.76
CA ALA A 450 32.05 -7.20 17.91
C ALA A 450 30.76 -6.59 18.50
N ALA A 451 30.89 -5.68 19.48
CA ALA A 451 29.77 -4.93 20.04
C ALA A 451 29.14 -3.99 18.99
N TRP A 452 29.96 -3.26 18.23
CA TRP A 452 29.52 -2.33 17.19
C TRP A 452 28.77 -3.04 16.05
N GLN A 453 29.18 -4.26 15.68
CA GLN A 453 28.45 -5.10 14.72
C GLN A 453 27.03 -5.46 15.20
N LYS A 454 26.84 -5.59 16.53
CA LYS A 454 25.56 -5.92 17.18
C LYS A 454 24.79 -4.68 17.65
N ARG A 455 25.13 -3.48 17.16
CA ARG A 455 24.49 -2.24 17.61
C ARG A 455 22.99 -2.20 17.27
N PRO A 456 22.16 -1.53 18.10
CA PRO A 456 20.79 -1.22 17.75
C PRO A 456 20.72 -0.47 16.41
N ASN A 457 19.72 -0.79 15.59
CA ASN A 457 19.53 -0.11 14.31
C ASN A 457 19.39 1.41 14.53
N ILE A 458 20.19 2.20 13.82
CA ILE A 458 20.22 3.66 13.91
C ILE A 458 18.90 4.31 13.46
N ASP A 459 18.09 3.58 12.70
CA ASP A 459 16.75 4.00 12.29
C ASP A 459 15.76 3.96 13.47
N LYS A 460 15.99 3.10 14.48
CA LYS A 460 15.24 3.13 15.74
C LYS A 460 15.69 4.38 16.52
N ARG A 461 14.76 5.30 16.79
CA ARG A 461 15.04 6.60 17.41
C ARG A 461 14.12 6.87 18.61
N VAL A 462 14.66 7.55 19.61
CA VAL A 462 13.91 8.03 20.79
C VAL A 462 13.08 9.26 20.40
N ASN A 463 11.96 9.52 21.10
CA ASN A 463 11.06 10.64 20.79
C ASN A 463 11.69 12.04 20.94
N PHE A 464 12.80 12.14 21.66
CA PHE A 464 13.51 13.39 21.93
C PHE A 464 14.79 13.50 21.09
N SER A 465 15.20 14.74 20.77
CA SER A 465 16.49 14.99 20.15
C SER A 465 17.60 14.78 21.17
N ARG A 466 18.82 14.65 20.69
CA ARG A 466 19.98 14.53 21.57
C ARG A 466 20.15 15.75 22.48
N ARG A 467 19.96 16.96 21.94
CA ARG A 467 19.95 18.20 22.73
C ARG A 467 18.88 18.15 23.82
N ALA A 468 17.67 17.72 23.47
CA ALA A 468 16.59 17.64 24.44
C ALA A 468 16.86 16.62 25.55
N ILE A 469 17.48 15.49 25.20
CA ILE A 469 17.91 14.48 26.18
C ILE A 469 18.98 15.07 27.11
N LEU A 470 20.01 15.72 26.58
CA LEU A 470 21.06 16.35 27.37
C LEU A 470 20.52 17.41 28.34
N ASN A 471 19.53 18.21 27.91
CA ASN A 471 18.87 19.19 28.75
C ASN A 471 18.10 18.56 29.92
N LEU A 472 17.54 17.36 29.74
CA LEU A 472 16.73 16.68 30.76
C LEU A 472 17.57 15.77 31.68
N LEU A 473 18.69 15.25 31.20
CA LEU A 473 19.52 14.29 31.91
C LEU A 473 19.96 14.74 33.32
N PRO A 474 20.34 16.00 33.59
CA PRO A 474 20.68 16.46 34.94
C PRO A 474 19.58 16.14 35.96
N TYR A 475 18.33 16.54 35.69
CA TYR A 475 17.20 16.28 36.58
C TYR A 475 16.81 14.80 36.62
N LEU A 476 16.93 14.06 35.51
CA LEU A 476 16.72 12.60 35.53
C LEU A 476 17.76 11.89 36.42
N ARG A 477 19.00 12.40 36.46
CA ARG A 477 20.08 11.88 37.32
C ARG A 477 19.84 12.18 38.81
N GLU A 478 19.01 13.16 39.15
CA GLU A 478 18.54 13.40 40.52
C GLU A 478 17.36 12.50 40.93
N GLY A 479 16.67 11.88 39.97
CA GLY A 479 15.55 10.96 40.23
C GLY A 479 14.17 11.48 39.80
N TRP A 480 14.12 12.62 39.11
CA TRP A 480 12.87 13.17 38.58
C TRP A 480 12.36 12.39 37.36
N THR A 481 11.04 12.26 37.25
CA THR A 481 10.43 11.71 36.03
C THR A 481 10.61 12.68 34.86
N VAL A 482 10.45 12.21 33.62
CA VAL A 482 10.60 13.06 32.42
C VAL A 482 9.70 14.30 32.46
N ASN A 483 8.47 14.18 32.96
CA ASN A 483 7.55 15.31 33.05
C ASN A 483 7.95 16.32 34.14
N GLU A 484 8.49 15.84 35.27
CA GLU A 484 9.00 16.69 36.35
C GLU A 484 10.29 17.39 35.90
N ALA A 485 11.23 16.65 35.30
CA ALA A 485 12.46 17.18 34.72
C ALA A 485 12.19 18.31 33.70
N ARG A 486 11.12 18.18 32.91
CA ARG A 486 10.69 19.25 31.99
C ARG A 486 10.21 20.51 32.69
N LYS A 487 9.48 20.37 33.81
CA LYS A 487 9.05 21.52 34.62
C LYS A 487 10.24 22.19 35.27
N LEU A 488 11.11 21.40 35.89
CA LEU A 488 12.34 21.90 36.52
C LEU A 488 13.25 22.60 35.50
N PHE A 489 13.46 22.02 34.31
CA PHE A 489 14.20 22.70 33.25
C PHE A 489 13.57 24.05 32.84
N ALA A 490 12.24 24.16 32.86
CA ALA A 490 11.58 25.42 32.52
C ALA A 490 11.75 26.49 33.63
N GLU A 491 11.81 26.06 34.89
CA GLU A 491 11.87 26.91 36.09
C GLU A 491 13.31 27.27 36.50
N ASP A 492 14.28 26.43 36.18
CA ASP A 492 15.69 26.58 36.55
C ASP A 492 16.34 27.75 35.80
N ALA A 493 16.49 28.90 36.45
CA ALA A 493 17.02 30.13 35.87
C ALA A 493 18.47 30.00 35.38
N ASP A 494 19.25 29.07 35.95
CA ASP A 494 20.70 29.00 35.79
C ASP A 494 21.13 28.04 34.66
N ASN A 495 20.19 27.30 34.07
CA ASN A 495 20.47 26.36 32.99
C ASN A 495 20.72 27.00 31.60
N GLY A 496 20.72 28.34 31.50
CA GLY A 496 20.98 29.07 30.27
C GLY A 496 19.93 28.91 29.17
N ALA A 497 18.74 28.36 29.48
CA ALA A 497 17.66 28.19 28.52
C ALA A 497 16.99 29.51 28.14
N SER A 498 16.76 29.71 26.84
CA SER A 498 15.95 30.84 26.33
C SER A 498 14.50 30.79 26.83
N ASP A 499 13.82 31.93 26.86
CA ASP A 499 12.40 32.02 27.21
C ASP A 499 11.53 31.10 26.34
N GLU A 500 11.83 31.00 25.04
CA GLU A 500 11.13 30.07 24.15
C GLU A 500 11.39 28.61 24.53
N GLN A 501 12.61 28.24 24.93
CA GLN A 501 12.90 26.89 25.41
C GLN A 501 12.13 26.59 26.71
N ARG A 502 12.14 27.51 27.67
CA ARG A 502 11.41 27.36 28.93
C ARG A 502 9.92 27.13 28.69
N LYS A 503 9.32 27.90 27.78
CA LYS A 503 7.91 27.73 27.38
C LYS A 503 7.61 26.37 26.74
N ARG A 504 8.49 25.88 25.84
CA ARG A 504 8.34 24.56 25.20
C ARG A 504 8.42 23.41 26.21
N TYR A 505 9.37 23.49 27.13
CA TYR A 505 9.57 22.44 28.14
C TYR A 505 8.47 22.46 29.19
N GLY A 506 8.03 23.64 29.63
CA GLY A 506 6.99 23.88 30.65
C GLY A 506 5.54 23.61 30.22
N PHE A 507 5.30 22.87 29.14
CA PHE A 507 3.97 22.51 28.62
C PHE A 507 3.09 23.70 28.17
N LYS A 508 3.67 24.89 27.96
CA LYS A 508 2.93 26.14 27.68
C LYS A 508 2.83 26.51 26.18
N GLU A 509 3.61 25.89 25.29
CA GLU A 509 3.57 26.18 23.84
C GLU A 509 2.98 25.06 22.98
N SER A 510 2.12 25.44 22.01
CA SER A 510 1.79 24.64 20.84
C SER A 510 2.87 24.81 19.77
N ILE A 511 3.33 23.68 19.20
CA ILE A 511 4.37 23.64 18.17
C ILE A 511 3.74 24.06 16.82
N THR A 512 3.47 25.35 16.64
CA THR A 512 3.22 25.87 15.29
C THR A 512 4.56 25.90 14.56
N ASN A 513 4.71 25.02 13.55
CA ASN A 513 5.87 24.99 12.68
C ASN A 513 6.08 26.39 12.04
N ARG A 514 7.33 26.82 11.80
CA ARG A 514 7.69 28.12 11.19
C ARG A 514 6.88 28.41 9.92
N ALA A 515 6.61 27.39 9.10
CA ALA A 515 5.79 27.50 7.90
C ALA A 515 4.33 27.89 8.20
N MET A 516 3.77 27.38 9.31
CA MET A 516 2.43 27.69 9.78
C MET A 516 2.31 29.15 10.20
N ARG A 517 3.27 29.64 10.99
CA ARG A 517 3.30 31.05 11.43
C ARG A 517 3.40 32.02 10.26
N ARG A 518 4.28 31.73 9.30
CA ARG A 518 4.39 32.51 8.05
C ARG A 518 3.09 32.50 7.25
N TYR A 519 2.37 31.38 7.21
CA TYR A 519 1.09 31.30 6.53
C TYR A 519 0.04 32.19 7.19
N ILE A 520 -0.10 32.10 8.52
CA ILE A 520 -1.04 32.91 9.30
C ILE A 520 -0.74 34.40 9.11
N GLN A 521 0.54 34.79 9.17
CA GLN A 521 0.96 36.18 8.93
C GLN A 521 0.61 36.68 7.53
N LYS A 522 0.73 35.84 6.50
CA LYS A 522 0.42 36.19 5.11
C LYS A 522 -1.09 36.16 4.80
N HIS A 523 -1.85 35.36 5.53
CA HIS A 523 -3.27 35.11 5.30
C HIS A 523 -4.04 35.14 6.62
N PRO A 524 -4.19 36.33 7.26
CA PRO A 524 -4.80 36.44 8.58
C PRO A 524 -6.25 35.94 8.61
N ASP A 525 -6.98 36.08 7.50
CA ASP A 525 -8.41 35.70 7.39
C ASP A 525 -8.64 34.22 7.08
N LEU A 526 -7.56 33.43 6.94
CA LEU A 526 -7.67 32.01 6.59
C LEU A 526 -6.97 31.16 7.64
N LEU A 527 -7.68 30.13 8.11
CA LEU A 527 -7.03 29.07 8.88
C LEU A 527 -5.91 28.46 8.02
N PRO A 528 -4.77 28.04 8.59
CA PRO A 528 -3.66 27.54 7.82
C PRO A 528 -3.89 26.09 7.33
N PRO A 529 -3.13 25.61 6.33
CA PRO A 529 -3.30 24.24 5.80
C PRO A 529 -2.80 23.17 6.78
N ALA A 530 -3.02 21.90 6.44
CA ALA A 530 -2.47 20.76 7.19
C ALA A 530 -0.94 20.85 7.35
N PRO A 531 -0.39 20.52 8.53
CA PRO A 531 1.05 20.49 8.77
C PRO A 531 1.81 19.62 7.75
N GLN A 532 3.06 19.98 7.43
CA GLN A 532 3.86 19.26 6.44
C GLN A 532 4.27 17.86 6.91
N GLU A 533 4.40 17.67 8.22
CA GLU A 533 4.73 16.43 8.90
C GLU A 533 3.66 15.35 8.69
N ILE A 534 2.40 15.76 8.45
CA ILE A 534 1.32 14.84 8.12
C ILE A 534 1.47 14.40 6.66
N SER A 535 2.01 13.20 6.47
CA SER A 535 2.26 12.59 5.16
C SER A 535 1.05 11.82 4.60
N ASN A 536 0.10 11.41 5.45
CA ASN A 536 -1.08 10.65 5.03
C ASN A 536 -2.01 11.54 4.17
N PRO A 537 -2.24 11.19 2.88
CA PRO A 537 -3.05 12.00 1.98
C PRO A 537 -4.54 12.07 2.37
N VAL A 538 -5.09 11.04 3.03
CA VAL A 538 -6.49 11.03 3.51
C VAL A 538 -6.66 12.08 4.60
N VAL A 539 -5.77 12.10 5.59
CA VAL A 539 -5.79 13.09 6.68
C VAL A 539 -5.62 14.51 6.15
N ARG A 540 -4.69 14.74 5.21
CA ARG A 540 -4.51 16.07 4.61
C ARG A 540 -5.76 16.54 3.86
N LYS A 541 -6.47 15.62 3.18
CA LYS A 541 -7.74 15.93 2.52
C LYS A 541 -8.82 16.25 3.54
N ALA A 542 -8.97 15.45 4.60
CA ALA A 542 -9.92 15.72 5.68
C ALA A 542 -9.70 17.09 6.33
N ILE A 543 -8.46 17.42 6.70
CA ILE A 543 -8.11 18.77 7.22
C ILE A 543 -8.46 19.86 6.21
N HIS A 544 -8.17 19.64 4.92
CA HIS A 544 -8.49 20.62 3.88
C HIS A 544 -9.99 20.87 3.74
N GLU A 545 -10.82 19.83 3.82
CA GLU A 545 -12.28 19.98 3.73
C GLU A 545 -12.85 20.60 5.00
N VAL A 546 -12.45 20.14 6.20
CA VAL A 546 -12.86 20.76 7.48
C VAL A 546 -12.48 22.25 7.49
N ARG A 547 -11.27 22.59 7.03
CA ARG A 547 -10.82 23.98 6.86
C ARG A 547 -11.75 24.79 5.96
N ARG A 548 -12.30 24.20 4.89
CA ARG A 548 -13.25 24.90 4.00
C ARG A 548 -14.57 25.19 4.71
N HIS A 549 -15.13 24.22 5.45
CA HIS A 549 -16.35 24.43 6.22
C HIS A 549 -16.20 25.58 7.22
N ILE A 550 -15.07 25.60 7.96
CA ILE A 550 -14.84 26.63 8.98
C ILE A 550 -14.55 28.00 8.37
N ASN A 551 -13.71 28.07 7.33
CA ASN A 551 -13.45 29.35 6.64
C ASN A 551 -14.75 29.93 6.06
N GLU A 552 -15.64 29.09 5.51
CA GLU A 552 -16.91 29.57 4.98
C GLU A 552 -17.83 30.11 6.06
N TYR A 553 -17.92 29.40 7.20
CA TYR A 553 -18.67 29.87 8.35
C TYR A 553 -18.13 31.21 8.88
N ILE A 554 -16.80 31.32 9.03
CA ILE A 554 -16.16 32.57 9.49
C ILE A 554 -16.43 33.72 8.52
N ARG A 555 -16.36 33.49 7.20
CA ARG A 555 -16.68 34.53 6.21
C ARG A 555 -18.13 35.00 6.30
N LYS A 556 -19.06 34.06 6.48
CA LYS A 556 -20.49 34.36 6.52
C LYS A 556 -20.91 35.06 7.81
N PHE A 557 -20.41 34.60 8.96
CA PHE A 557 -20.90 35.03 10.27
C PHE A 557 -19.89 35.89 11.05
N GLY A 558 -18.67 36.07 10.55
CA GLY A 558 -17.62 36.87 11.20
C GLY A 558 -17.09 36.33 12.53
N LYS A 559 -17.49 35.10 12.92
CA LYS A 559 -17.19 34.51 14.23
C LYS A 559 -16.60 33.11 14.09
N LYS A 560 -15.63 32.80 14.95
CA LYS A 560 -15.12 31.43 15.14
C LYS A 560 -16.04 30.66 16.11
N PRO A 561 -16.09 29.32 16.04
CA PRO A 561 -16.85 28.56 17.02
C PRO A 561 -16.25 28.73 18.42
N ASP A 562 -17.09 28.79 19.45
CA ASP A 562 -16.64 28.82 20.85
C ASP A 562 -16.13 27.46 21.29
N ARG A 563 -16.74 26.40 20.74
CA ARG A 563 -16.43 25.00 21.04
C ARG A 563 -16.50 24.14 19.79
N VAL A 564 -15.63 23.15 19.68
CA VAL A 564 -15.66 22.14 18.61
C VAL A 564 -15.72 20.72 19.19
N ILE A 565 -16.56 19.87 18.62
CA ILE A 565 -16.69 18.46 18.96
C ILE A 565 -16.46 17.63 17.70
N VAL A 566 -15.54 16.67 17.76
CA VAL A 566 -15.19 15.80 16.63
C VAL A 566 -15.52 14.35 16.96
N GLU A 567 -16.18 13.63 16.05
CA GLU A 567 -16.39 12.19 16.22
C GLU A 567 -15.10 11.39 16.01
N LEU A 568 -14.73 10.55 16.98
CA LEU A 568 -13.68 9.55 16.84
C LEU A 568 -14.29 8.20 16.45
N ALA A 569 -13.73 7.58 15.42
CA ALA A 569 -14.11 6.23 14.98
C ALA A 569 -13.56 5.09 15.89
N ARG A 570 -13.17 5.36 17.14
CA ARG A 570 -12.69 4.35 18.12
C ARG A 570 -13.68 4.15 19.29
N GLU A 571 -13.64 2.96 19.87
CA GLU A 571 -14.46 2.49 21.00
C GLU A 571 -14.27 3.29 22.31
N ALA A 572 -15.20 3.08 23.25
CA ALA A 572 -15.36 3.74 24.55
C ALA A 572 -14.06 3.93 25.36
N ARG A 573 -14.03 4.89 26.30
CA ARG A 573 -13.03 4.90 27.37
C ARG A 573 -13.52 3.79 28.27
N GLN A 574 -13.04 2.59 28.00
CA GLN A 574 -13.50 1.38 28.66
C GLN A 574 -13.23 1.51 30.16
N SER A 575 -14.11 0.95 30.99
CA SER A 575 -13.88 0.97 32.44
C SER A 575 -12.54 0.29 32.76
N ALA A 576 -11.90 0.67 33.88
CA ALA A 576 -10.64 0.06 34.29
C ALA A 576 -10.72 -1.48 34.32
N LYS A 577 -11.88 -2.03 34.69
CA LYS A 577 -12.18 -3.47 34.63
C LYS A 577 -12.09 -4.05 33.21
N VAL A 578 -12.70 -3.40 32.22
CA VAL A 578 -12.67 -3.86 30.82
C VAL A 578 -11.27 -3.69 30.20
N CYS A 579 -10.57 -2.57 30.49
CA CYS A 579 -9.17 -2.40 30.08
C CYS A 579 -8.27 -3.50 30.67
N ASN A 580 -8.42 -3.81 31.96
CA ASN A 580 -7.66 -4.86 32.63
C ASN A 580 -8.00 -6.25 32.06
N GLN A 581 -9.26 -6.53 31.72
CA GLN A 581 -9.66 -7.78 31.07
C GLN A 581 -9.09 -7.90 29.65
N MET A 582 -9.08 -6.82 28.86
CA MET A 582 -8.45 -6.81 27.54
C MET A 582 -6.94 -6.99 27.62
N LEU A 583 -6.27 -6.27 28.54
CA LEU A 583 -4.85 -6.46 28.83
C LEU A 583 -4.57 -7.90 29.25
N ALA A 584 -5.35 -8.47 30.17
CA ALA A 584 -5.21 -9.86 30.60
C ALA A 584 -5.41 -10.87 29.45
N LYS A 585 -6.36 -10.63 28.55
CA LYS A 585 -6.55 -11.44 27.32
C LYS A 585 -5.34 -11.34 26.39
N ASN A 586 -4.83 -10.13 26.12
CA ASN A 586 -3.65 -9.91 25.29
C ASN A 586 -2.41 -10.58 25.91
N ARG A 587 -2.22 -10.46 27.22
CA ARG A 587 -1.13 -11.11 27.97
C ARG A 587 -1.20 -12.63 27.94
N LYS A 588 -2.41 -13.19 28.09
CA LYS A 588 -2.64 -14.64 27.95
C LYS A 588 -2.25 -15.10 26.54
N GLN A 589 -2.61 -14.33 25.52
CA GLN A 589 -2.19 -14.62 24.15
C GLN A 589 -0.66 -14.56 24.00
N GLU A 590 0.00 -13.49 24.46
CA GLU A 590 1.48 -13.36 24.39
C GLU A 590 2.21 -14.49 25.13
N LYS A 591 1.72 -14.90 26.30
CA LYS A 591 2.27 -16.07 27.03
C LYS A 591 2.19 -17.34 26.19
N ILE A 592 1.04 -17.59 25.56
CA ILE A 592 0.84 -18.75 24.68
C ILE A 592 1.79 -18.67 23.47
N LYS A 593 1.99 -17.48 22.88
CA LYS A 593 2.93 -17.30 21.76
C LYS A 593 4.37 -17.66 22.18
N LYS A 594 4.82 -17.19 23.34
CA LYS A 594 6.16 -17.51 23.88
C LYS A 594 6.32 -19.01 24.15
N GLU A 595 5.35 -19.62 24.81
CA GLU A 595 5.31 -21.07 25.08
C GLU A 595 5.42 -21.89 23.79
N ILE A 596 4.68 -21.51 22.74
CA ILE A 596 4.72 -22.17 21.43
C ILE A 596 6.13 -22.07 20.82
N ILE A 597 6.75 -20.89 20.86
CA ILE A 597 8.12 -20.73 20.36
C ILE A 597 9.06 -21.62 21.19
N GLU A 598 9.10 -21.48 22.51
CA GLU A 598 10.01 -22.24 23.37
C GLU A 598 9.90 -23.76 23.18
N THR A 599 8.67 -24.26 23.03
CA THR A 599 8.41 -25.70 22.88
C THR A 599 8.81 -26.22 21.49
N TYR A 600 8.60 -25.43 20.43
CA TYR A 600 8.75 -25.91 19.05
C TYR A 600 9.95 -25.33 18.29
N ASP A 601 10.67 -24.35 18.84
CA ASP A 601 11.79 -23.65 18.18
C ASP A 601 12.88 -24.63 17.72
N SER A 602 13.24 -25.62 18.53
CA SER A 602 14.23 -26.65 18.16
C SER A 602 13.80 -27.45 16.93
N TYR A 603 12.55 -27.93 16.89
CA TYR A 603 11.99 -28.68 15.76
C TYR A 603 11.88 -27.83 14.49
N ILE A 604 11.50 -26.55 14.64
CA ILE A 604 11.42 -25.63 13.52
C ILE A 604 12.83 -25.36 12.99
N ARG A 605 13.81 -25.04 13.84
CA ARG A 605 15.20 -24.81 13.44
C ARG A 605 15.82 -26.03 12.77
N GLU A 606 15.63 -27.23 13.33
CA GLU A 606 16.12 -28.47 12.74
C GLU A 606 15.56 -28.70 11.33
N HIS A 607 14.24 -28.52 11.16
CA HIS A 607 13.60 -28.64 9.85
C HIS A 607 14.15 -27.61 8.85
N TYR A 608 14.29 -26.34 9.25
CA TYR A 608 14.80 -25.29 8.38
C TYR A 608 16.29 -25.46 8.06
N LYS A 609 17.10 -25.93 9.01
CA LYS A 609 18.50 -26.29 8.80
C LYS A 609 18.62 -27.42 7.79
N LYS A 610 17.84 -28.49 7.94
CA LYS A 610 17.85 -29.64 7.04
C LYS A 610 17.35 -29.30 5.63
N LYS A 611 16.32 -28.46 5.52
CA LYS A 611 15.66 -28.14 4.24
C LYS A 611 16.29 -26.97 3.50
N TYR A 612 16.77 -25.96 4.22
CA TYR A 612 17.23 -24.69 3.68
C TYR A 612 18.66 -24.29 4.09
N GLY A 613 19.29 -24.98 5.06
CA GLY A 613 20.64 -24.67 5.52
C GLY A 613 20.73 -23.42 6.40
N VAL A 614 19.63 -23.01 7.04
CA VAL A 614 19.52 -21.78 7.83
C VAL A 614 19.36 -22.11 9.32
N ASP A 615 20.19 -21.51 10.18
CA ASP A 615 20.21 -21.78 11.63
C ASP A 615 19.27 -20.87 12.46
N ASN A 616 18.82 -19.73 11.92
CA ASN A 616 17.96 -18.77 12.62
C ASN A 616 16.63 -18.55 11.89
N LEU A 617 15.54 -18.48 12.65
CA LEU A 617 14.20 -18.21 12.15
C LEU A 617 13.93 -16.71 12.08
N THR A 618 13.23 -16.29 11.03
CA THR A 618 12.82 -14.90 10.84
C THR A 618 11.56 -14.61 11.65
N HIS A 619 11.32 -13.34 12.03
CA HIS A 619 10.12 -12.96 12.79
C HIS A 619 8.82 -13.44 12.11
N ASN A 620 8.73 -13.30 10.78
CA ASN A 620 7.57 -13.77 10.02
C ASN A 620 7.42 -15.29 10.03
N GLN A 621 8.53 -16.04 10.02
CA GLN A 621 8.49 -17.50 10.14
C GLN A 621 8.01 -17.93 11.52
N GLN A 622 8.49 -17.27 12.57
CA GLN A 622 8.03 -17.49 13.95
C GLN A 622 6.54 -17.14 14.11
N GLU A 623 6.11 -15.98 13.60
CA GLU A 623 4.72 -15.54 13.70
C GLU A 623 3.77 -16.48 12.93
N ASN A 624 4.19 -16.97 11.75
CA ASN A 624 3.41 -17.95 11.00
C ASN A 624 3.36 -19.31 11.71
N ALA A 625 4.46 -19.76 12.32
CA ALA A 625 4.48 -20.99 13.11
C ALA A 625 3.54 -20.87 14.31
N ILE A 626 3.59 -19.77 15.05
CA ILE A 626 2.67 -19.44 16.14
C ILE A 626 1.23 -19.48 15.65
N ARG A 627 0.93 -18.81 14.53
CA ARG A 627 -0.41 -18.74 13.97
C ARG A 627 -0.94 -20.13 13.61
N ARG A 628 -0.11 -20.99 13.01
CA ARG A 628 -0.48 -22.38 12.70
C ARG A 628 -0.76 -23.18 13.97
N VAL A 629 0.10 -23.11 14.98
CA VAL A 629 -0.10 -23.86 16.24
C VAL A 629 -1.35 -23.37 16.98
N LEU A 630 -1.60 -22.07 17.02
CA LEU A 630 -2.84 -21.52 17.61
C LEU A 630 -4.09 -22.04 16.90
N LEU A 631 -4.09 -22.04 15.56
CA LEU A 631 -5.19 -22.59 14.76
C LEU A 631 -5.34 -24.11 14.97
N CYS A 632 -4.22 -24.83 15.08
CA CYS A 632 -4.21 -26.26 15.38
C CYS A 632 -4.87 -26.56 16.74
N ARG A 633 -4.50 -25.81 17.79
CA ARG A 633 -5.10 -25.92 19.13
C ARG A 633 -6.60 -25.62 19.10
N GLU A 634 -6.98 -24.52 18.45
CA GLU A 634 -8.39 -24.10 18.33
C GLU A 634 -9.24 -25.11 17.54
N GLN A 635 -8.66 -25.75 16.53
CA GLN A 635 -9.32 -26.78 15.73
C GLN A 635 -9.21 -28.18 16.32
N LYS A 636 -8.63 -28.33 17.52
CA LYS A 636 -8.39 -29.61 18.19
C LYS A 636 -7.63 -30.62 17.30
N GLY A 637 -6.71 -30.11 16.48
CA GLY A 637 -5.90 -30.90 15.55
C GLY A 637 -6.66 -31.43 14.33
N VAL A 638 -7.89 -30.99 14.07
CA VAL A 638 -8.69 -31.48 12.93
C VAL A 638 -8.66 -30.48 11.77
N CYS A 639 -8.45 -30.98 10.55
CA CYS A 639 -8.58 -30.19 9.33
C CYS A 639 -10.07 -29.91 9.05
N PRO A 640 -10.51 -28.65 8.84
CA PRO A 640 -11.92 -28.35 8.61
C PRO A 640 -12.44 -28.81 7.24
N TYR A 641 -11.52 -29.06 6.30
CA TYR A 641 -11.82 -29.34 4.89
C TYR A 641 -11.48 -30.76 4.46
N SER A 642 -11.01 -31.62 5.36
CA SER A 642 -10.53 -32.97 5.02
C SER A 642 -11.06 -34.03 5.97
N ASP A 643 -11.65 -35.09 5.41
CA ASP A 643 -12.14 -36.26 6.14
C ASP A 643 -11.05 -37.31 6.37
N THR A 644 -9.78 -36.98 6.11
CA THR A 644 -8.68 -37.89 6.40
C THR A 644 -8.62 -38.15 7.91
N ALA A 645 -8.49 -39.41 8.33
CA ALA A 645 -8.21 -39.80 9.73
C ALA A 645 -6.88 -39.26 10.30
N ARG A 646 -6.19 -38.40 9.54
CA ARG A 646 -4.90 -37.80 9.87
C ARG A 646 -5.12 -36.49 10.63
N ASN A 647 -4.84 -36.52 11.93
CA ASN A 647 -4.83 -35.31 12.76
C ASN A 647 -3.59 -34.46 12.49
N ILE A 648 -3.77 -33.14 12.51
CA ILE A 648 -2.72 -32.13 12.53
C ILE A 648 -2.20 -32.04 13.96
N THR A 649 -0.96 -32.47 14.20
CA THR A 649 -0.31 -32.28 15.49
C THR A 649 0.26 -30.87 15.60
N GLU A 650 0.43 -30.36 16.83
CA GLU A 650 1.07 -29.06 17.04
C GLU A 650 2.49 -28.99 16.47
N ARG A 651 3.24 -30.11 16.53
CA ARG A 651 4.56 -30.23 15.89
C ARG A 651 4.46 -30.06 14.37
N MET A 652 3.51 -30.74 13.73
CA MET A 652 3.26 -30.58 12.30
C MET A 652 2.84 -29.14 11.95
N ALA A 653 1.96 -28.54 12.77
CA ALA A 653 1.53 -27.16 12.60
C ALA A 653 2.69 -26.17 12.74
N ALA A 654 3.59 -26.35 13.71
CA ALA A 654 4.76 -25.51 13.90
C ALA A 654 5.68 -25.54 12.67
N ILE A 655 5.98 -26.74 12.17
CA ILE A 655 6.81 -26.96 10.96
C ILE A 655 6.12 -26.40 9.71
N GLY A 656 4.82 -26.65 9.56
CA GLY A 656 3.98 -26.17 8.45
C GLY A 656 4.13 -26.95 7.14
N GLU A 657 4.79 -28.10 7.13
CA GLU A 657 4.96 -28.92 5.93
C GLU A 657 3.64 -29.64 5.56
N GLY A 658 3.16 -29.43 4.33
CA GLY A 658 1.89 -29.98 3.84
C GLY A 658 0.64 -29.30 4.41
N LEU A 659 0.81 -28.14 5.06
CA LEU A 659 -0.27 -27.38 5.69
C LEU A 659 -0.33 -25.95 5.14
N GLU A 660 -1.54 -25.42 5.01
CA GLU A 660 -1.80 -24.05 4.59
C GLU A 660 -2.77 -23.36 5.57
N ILE A 661 -2.63 -22.05 5.72
CA ILE A 661 -3.61 -21.22 6.42
C ILE A 661 -4.56 -20.65 5.37
N ASP A 662 -5.81 -21.11 5.38
CA ASP A 662 -6.86 -20.58 4.53
C ASP A 662 -7.62 -19.43 5.22
N HIS A 663 -8.13 -18.51 4.40
CA HIS A 663 -9.07 -17.50 4.86
C HIS A 663 -10.49 -17.98 4.62
N ILE A 664 -11.25 -18.26 5.70
CA ILE A 664 -12.63 -18.74 5.65
C ILE A 664 -13.43 -17.90 4.64
N ILE A 665 -13.53 -16.60 4.90
CA ILE A 665 -13.95 -15.62 3.91
C ILE A 665 -12.69 -15.18 3.15
N PRO A 666 -12.63 -15.32 1.83
CA PRO A 666 -11.46 -14.92 1.05
C PRO A 666 -11.12 -13.43 1.22
N ARG A 667 -9.82 -13.09 1.26
CA ARG A 667 -9.36 -11.68 1.32
C ARG A 667 -9.94 -10.84 0.18
N SER A 668 -10.04 -11.41 -1.02
CA SER A 668 -10.64 -10.78 -2.20
C SER A 668 -12.11 -10.45 -2.05
N ARG A 669 -12.80 -10.93 -1.01
CA ARG A 669 -14.20 -10.61 -0.69
C ARG A 669 -14.36 -9.93 0.66
N GLY A 670 -13.24 -9.51 1.26
CA GLY A 670 -13.25 -8.77 2.52
C GLY A 670 -12.93 -9.54 3.77
N GLY A 671 -12.50 -10.79 3.64
CA GLY A 671 -11.96 -11.53 4.76
C GLY A 671 -10.75 -10.82 5.36
N ASN A 672 -10.82 -10.50 6.64
CA ASN A 672 -9.67 -9.97 7.36
C ASN A 672 -8.66 -11.10 7.65
N SER A 673 -7.42 -10.74 8.00
CA SER A 673 -6.38 -11.71 8.36
C SER A 673 -6.33 -12.01 9.85
N THR A 674 -7.42 -11.76 10.58
CA THR A 674 -7.50 -12.08 12.01
C THR A 674 -7.72 -13.58 12.20
N LEU A 675 -7.30 -14.12 13.35
CA LEU A 675 -7.47 -15.56 13.65
C LEU A 675 -8.91 -16.03 13.46
N ASN A 676 -9.91 -15.18 13.73
CA ASN A 676 -11.34 -15.51 13.59
C ASN A 676 -11.79 -15.78 12.14
N ASN A 677 -11.00 -15.39 11.14
CA ASN A 677 -11.29 -15.64 9.73
C ASN A 677 -10.26 -16.60 9.09
N LEU A 678 -9.42 -17.25 9.90
CA LEU A 678 -8.39 -18.17 9.43
C LEU A 678 -8.64 -19.59 9.90
N VAL A 679 -8.27 -20.56 9.08
CA VAL A 679 -8.20 -21.97 9.47
C VAL A 679 -6.93 -22.62 8.94
N LEU A 680 -6.44 -23.61 9.65
CA LEU A 680 -5.33 -24.46 9.24
C LEU A 680 -5.88 -25.71 8.54
N CYS A 681 -5.47 -25.95 7.31
CA CYS A 681 -5.91 -27.11 6.52
C CYS A 681 -4.72 -27.74 5.77
N PHE A 682 -4.92 -28.93 5.21
CA PHE A 682 -3.91 -29.56 4.36
C PHE A 682 -3.82 -28.82 3.01
N ASP A 683 -2.60 -28.65 2.49
CA ASP A 683 -2.33 -27.90 1.25
C ASP A 683 -3.12 -28.42 0.03
N GLY A 684 -3.35 -29.73 -0.06
CA GLY A 684 -4.17 -30.37 -1.09
C GLY A 684 -5.66 -29.99 -1.02
N THR A 685 -6.17 -29.70 0.18
CA THR A 685 -7.60 -29.37 0.38
C THR A 685 -7.94 -27.92 0.11
N ASN A 686 -7.02 -26.99 0.36
CA ASN A 686 -7.24 -25.57 0.15
C ASN A 686 -7.28 -25.17 -1.34
N ARG A 687 -6.51 -25.88 -2.19
CA ARG A 687 -6.38 -25.57 -3.63
C ARG A 687 -7.70 -25.57 -4.40
N GLY A 688 -8.71 -26.28 -3.91
CA GLY A 688 -10.05 -26.34 -4.50
C GLY A 688 -10.96 -25.15 -4.16
N LYS A 689 -10.75 -24.49 -3.01
CA LYS A 689 -11.64 -23.43 -2.48
C LYS A 689 -11.52 -22.11 -3.23
N GLY A 690 -10.30 -21.70 -3.56
CA GLY A 690 -10.05 -20.46 -4.32
C GLY A 690 -10.68 -19.21 -3.66
N ASN A 691 -11.49 -18.45 -4.42
CA ASN A 691 -12.15 -17.23 -3.95
C ASN A 691 -13.59 -17.46 -3.42
N LYS A 692 -13.91 -18.65 -2.92
CA LYS A 692 -15.23 -19.00 -2.39
C LYS A 692 -15.23 -19.10 -0.86
N THR A 693 -16.38 -18.89 -0.21
CA THR A 693 -16.59 -19.27 1.21
C THR A 693 -16.78 -20.80 1.33
N PRO A 694 -16.67 -21.40 2.53
CA PRO A 694 -16.89 -22.84 2.68
C PRO A 694 -18.29 -23.28 2.22
N GLN A 695 -19.32 -22.48 2.48
CA GLN A 695 -20.71 -22.72 2.04
C GLN A 695 -20.86 -22.74 0.50
N GLU A 696 -20.13 -21.88 -0.21
CA GLU A 696 -20.16 -21.79 -1.69
C GLU A 696 -19.33 -22.87 -2.38
N TRP A 697 -18.38 -23.45 -1.64
CA TRP A 697 -17.41 -24.40 -2.16
C TRP A 697 -17.78 -25.85 -1.87
N LEU A 698 -18.22 -26.15 -0.65
CA LEU A 698 -18.55 -27.49 -0.21
C LEU A 698 -19.97 -27.87 -0.65
N THR A 699 -20.20 -29.17 -0.86
CA THR A 699 -21.55 -29.71 -1.00
C THR A 699 -22.30 -29.59 0.34
N LYS A 700 -23.63 -29.72 0.33
CA LYS A 700 -24.42 -29.70 1.59
C LYS A 700 -23.93 -30.77 2.57
N GLU A 701 -23.59 -31.95 2.07
CA GLU A 701 -23.06 -33.06 2.89
C GLU A 701 -21.67 -32.75 3.45
N ASP A 702 -20.74 -32.25 2.64
CA ASP A 702 -19.39 -31.92 3.10
C ASP A 702 -19.38 -30.71 4.05
N PHE A 703 -20.32 -29.78 3.88
CA PHE A 703 -20.52 -28.67 4.79
C PHE A 703 -21.04 -29.16 6.16
N ALA A 704 -21.99 -30.08 6.18
CA ALA A 704 -22.47 -30.70 7.43
C ALA A 704 -21.34 -31.43 8.17
N LYS A 705 -20.42 -32.08 7.46
CA LYS A 705 -19.21 -32.68 8.06
C LYS A 705 -18.24 -31.64 8.62
N LEU A 706 -18.09 -30.50 7.94
CA LEU A 706 -17.34 -29.36 8.47
C LEU A 706 -17.99 -28.84 9.77
N GLU A 707 -19.31 -28.68 9.80
CA GLU A 707 -20.06 -28.28 10.99
C GLU A 707 -19.83 -29.26 12.14
N GLN A 708 -19.91 -30.56 11.88
CA GLN A 708 -19.68 -31.59 12.88
C GLN A 708 -18.27 -31.50 13.48
N ARG A 709 -17.24 -31.35 12.63
CA ARG A 709 -15.83 -31.24 13.07
C ARG A 709 -15.56 -29.97 13.88
N MET A 710 -16.26 -28.88 13.57
CA MET A 710 -16.01 -27.55 14.13
C MET A 710 -17.07 -27.11 15.13
N ALA A 711 -17.98 -28.00 15.55
CA ALA A 711 -19.15 -27.68 16.38
C ALA A 711 -18.79 -27.01 17.71
N HIS A 712 -17.62 -27.34 18.28
CA HIS A 712 -17.12 -26.72 19.51
C HIS A 712 -16.91 -25.21 19.37
N LEU A 713 -16.61 -24.71 18.17
CA LEU A 713 -16.43 -23.27 17.92
C LEU A 713 -17.72 -22.48 18.16
N LYS A 714 -18.90 -23.09 18.10
CA LYS A 714 -20.18 -22.43 18.43
C LYS A 714 -20.17 -21.82 19.84
N LYS A 715 -19.45 -22.45 20.78
CA LYS A 715 -19.29 -21.97 22.16
C LYS A 715 -17.92 -21.31 22.38
N GLU A 716 -16.86 -21.87 21.81
CA GLU A 716 -15.48 -21.45 22.08
C GLU A 716 -15.03 -20.22 21.25
N ASN A 717 -15.49 -20.08 19.99
CA ASN A 717 -15.24 -18.93 19.13
C ASN A 717 -16.43 -18.65 18.19
N PRO A 718 -17.53 -18.06 18.70
CA PRO A 718 -18.75 -17.86 17.93
C PRO A 718 -18.54 -16.97 16.69
N THR A 719 -17.60 -16.01 16.72
CA THR A 719 -17.28 -15.18 15.55
C THR A 719 -16.67 -16.00 14.40
N LYS A 720 -15.79 -16.97 14.70
CA LYS A 720 -15.25 -17.87 13.68
C LYS A 720 -16.33 -18.81 13.15
N TRP A 721 -17.19 -19.32 14.04
CA TRP A 721 -18.34 -20.13 13.66
C TRP A 721 -19.26 -19.37 12.70
N GLU A 722 -19.62 -18.12 13.00
CA GLU A 722 -20.40 -17.26 12.10
C GLU A 722 -19.70 -17.06 10.75
N ASN A 723 -18.38 -16.84 10.71
CA ASN A 723 -17.65 -16.68 9.46
C ASN A 723 -17.68 -17.94 8.57
N LEU A 724 -17.68 -19.15 9.17
CA LEU A 724 -17.80 -20.41 8.41
C LEU A 724 -19.16 -20.52 7.68
N HIS A 725 -20.21 -19.92 8.26
CA HIS A 725 -21.60 -19.94 7.78
C HIS A 725 -21.99 -18.67 7.02
N LYS A 726 -21.03 -17.77 6.79
CA LYS A 726 -21.33 -16.47 6.23
C LYS A 726 -21.43 -16.58 4.72
N GLU A 727 -22.61 -16.32 4.19
CA GLU A 727 -22.78 -15.92 2.81
C GLU A 727 -22.26 -14.49 2.65
N VAL A 728 -21.15 -14.37 1.93
CA VAL A 728 -20.52 -13.07 1.69
C VAL A 728 -20.86 -12.65 0.28
N THR A 729 -21.58 -11.54 0.12
CA THR A 729 -21.61 -10.81 -1.15
C THR A 729 -20.31 -10.00 -1.28
N ASP A 730 -19.83 -9.74 -2.50
CA ASP A 730 -18.48 -9.21 -2.84
C ASP A 730 -18.02 -7.90 -2.14
N ILE A 731 -18.83 -7.34 -1.24
CA ILE A 731 -18.85 -5.93 -0.84
C ILE A 731 -18.44 -5.70 0.63
N GLN A 732 -18.36 -6.74 1.47
CA GLN A 732 -18.17 -6.57 2.94
C GLN A 732 -16.74 -6.24 3.39
N GLY A 733 -15.73 -6.37 2.52
CA GLY A 733 -14.33 -5.98 2.82
C GLY A 733 -14.08 -4.50 3.02
N PHE A 734 -15.08 -3.69 2.73
CA PHE A 734 -15.05 -2.25 2.66
C PHE A 734 -14.97 -1.53 4.02
N VAL A 735 -15.38 -2.18 5.13
CA VAL A 735 -15.67 -1.49 6.40
C VAL A 735 -14.45 -1.33 7.33
N ASN A 736 -13.55 -2.30 7.40
CA ASN A 736 -12.50 -2.31 8.45
C ASN A 736 -11.33 -1.35 8.19
N SER A 737 -10.92 -1.16 6.93
CA SER A 737 -9.84 -0.21 6.58
C SER A 737 -10.27 1.26 6.72
N GLN A 738 -11.55 1.55 6.45
CA GLN A 738 -12.12 2.89 6.62
C GLN A 738 -12.07 3.36 8.07
N LEU A 739 -12.36 2.47 9.02
CA LEU A 739 -12.42 2.83 10.45
C LEU A 739 -11.06 3.28 10.99
N THR A 740 -9.96 2.65 10.55
CA THR A 740 -8.60 2.98 11.01
C THR A 740 -8.12 4.32 10.47
N ASP A 741 -8.30 4.56 9.16
CA ASP A 741 -7.92 5.82 8.51
C ASP A 741 -8.77 7.00 8.99
N THR A 742 -10.09 6.79 9.18
CA THR A 742 -10.98 7.80 9.76
C THR A 742 -10.61 8.13 11.21
N ALA A 743 -10.31 7.12 12.04
CA ALA A 743 -9.90 7.35 13.42
C ALA A 743 -8.62 8.20 13.53
N TYR A 744 -7.63 7.92 12.68
CA TYR A 744 -6.41 8.71 12.61
C TYR A 744 -6.68 10.12 12.08
N ALA A 745 -7.52 10.28 11.06
CA ALA A 745 -7.92 11.57 10.53
C ALA A 745 -8.62 12.44 11.57
N SER A 746 -9.65 11.93 12.27
CA SER A 746 -10.37 12.67 13.30
C SER A 746 -9.45 13.14 14.44
N ARG A 747 -8.52 12.28 14.89
CA ARG A 747 -7.55 12.66 15.95
C ARG A 747 -6.64 13.79 15.49
N GLN A 748 -6.12 13.70 14.27
CA GLN A 748 -5.23 14.74 13.73
C GLN A 748 -5.96 16.04 13.41
N VAL A 749 -7.22 15.97 12.97
CA VAL A 749 -8.08 17.15 12.79
C VAL A 749 -8.34 17.82 14.14
N ALA A 750 -8.69 17.07 15.19
CA ALA A 750 -8.92 17.62 16.52
C ALA A 750 -7.66 18.33 17.07
N ASN A 751 -6.49 17.72 16.93
CA ASN A 751 -5.22 18.35 17.30
C ASN A 751 -4.96 19.63 16.49
N TRP A 752 -5.14 19.57 15.17
CA TRP A 752 -4.95 20.73 14.29
C TRP A 752 -5.90 21.88 14.64
N LEU A 753 -7.18 21.60 14.92
CA LEU A 753 -8.17 22.60 15.31
C LEU A 753 -7.83 23.24 16.66
N LYS A 754 -7.37 22.43 17.62
CA LYS A 754 -6.92 22.92 18.93
C LYS A 754 -5.81 23.97 18.77
N ASP A 755 -4.82 23.66 17.93
CA ASP A 755 -3.68 24.55 17.68
C ASP A 755 -4.09 25.81 16.90
N VAL A 756 -4.98 25.66 15.91
CA VAL A 756 -5.28 26.71 14.93
C VAL A 756 -6.38 27.68 15.39
N LEU A 757 -7.44 27.21 16.04
CA LEU A 757 -8.58 28.06 16.45
C LEU A 757 -8.41 28.68 17.84
N TYR A 758 -7.66 27.99 18.70
CA TYR A 758 -7.58 28.29 20.12
C TYR A 758 -6.13 28.37 20.63
N ASP A 759 -5.16 28.48 19.72
CA ASP A 759 -3.73 28.64 20.01
C ASP A 759 -3.17 27.56 20.96
N GLY A 760 -3.72 26.35 20.91
CA GLY A 760 -3.33 25.26 21.82
C GLY A 760 -4.04 25.26 23.17
N GLU A 761 -5.08 26.09 23.38
CA GLU A 761 -5.82 26.26 24.64
C GLU A 761 -4.92 26.82 25.77
N ARG A 762 -4.07 27.81 25.45
CA ARG A 762 -3.08 28.40 26.37
C ARG A 762 -3.67 29.07 27.60
N ASP A 763 -4.91 29.53 27.50
CA ASP A 763 -5.67 30.10 28.62
C ASP A 763 -6.18 29.04 29.60
N GLY A 764 -5.83 27.76 29.40
CA GLY A 764 -6.25 26.65 30.25
C GLY A 764 -7.68 26.19 29.98
N VAL A 765 -8.40 26.84 29.06
CA VAL A 765 -9.81 26.53 28.76
C VAL A 765 -9.87 25.59 27.57
N ARG A 766 -10.25 24.34 27.84
CA ARG A 766 -10.47 23.33 26.81
C ARG A 766 -11.70 23.66 25.97
N ARG A 767 -11.53 23.73 24.64
CA ARG A 767 -12.58 24.06 23.65
C ARG A 767 -12.72 23.01 22.56
N VAL A 768 -11.73 22.15 22.35
CA VAL A 768 -11.83 21.03 21.40
C VAL A 768 -12.05 19.71 22.15
N PHE A 769 -13.16 19.08 21.80
CA PHE A 769 -13.61 17.83 22.39
C PHE A 769 -13.77 16.75 21.34
N THR A 770 -13.80 15.52 21.83
CA THR A 770 -13.94 14.33 20.99
C THR A 770 -15.05 13.46 21.54
N THR A 771 -15.96 13.02 20.67
CA THR A 771 -17.03 12.07 21.00
C THR A 771 -16.84 10.75 20.27
N LYS A 772 -17.75 9.79 20.47
CA LYS A 772 -17.71 8.47 19.85
C LYS A 772 -19.04 8.14 19.17
N GLY A 773 -18.97 7.34 18.11
CA GLY A 773 -20.16 6.95 17.33
C GLY A 773 -21.25 6.23 18.13
N VAL A 774 -20.90 5.55 19.22
CA VAL A 774 -21.89 4.89 20.09
C VAL A 774 -22.80 5.92 20.77
N TYR A 775 -22.25 7.06 21.21
CA TYR A 775 -23.02 8.09 21.90
C TYR A 775 -23.88 8.90 20.92
N THR A 776 -23.32 9.22 19.75
CA THR A 776 -24.06 9.94 18.69
C THR A 776 -25.22 9.08 18.17
N SER A 777 -25.01 7.77 17.98
CA SER A 777 -26.06 6.81 17.61
C SER A 777 -27.20 6.73 18.62
N ILE A 778 -26.87 6.79 19.92
CA ILE A 778 -27.85 6.83 21.01
C ILE A 778 -28.74 8.08 20.92
N ILE A 779 -28.13 9.26 20.78
CA ILE A 779 -28.84 10.54 20.72
C ILE A 779 -29.69 10.62 19.45
N ARG A 780 -29.14 10.14 18.32
CA ARG A 780 -29.85 10.08 17.05
C ARG A 780 -31.10 9.22 17.12
N LYS A 781 -31.07 8.11 17.87
CA LYS A 781 -32.24 7.24 18.12
C LYS A 781 -33.27 7.90 19.03
N ASP A 782 -32.84 8.48 20.15
CA ASP A 782 -33.74 9.09 21.13
C ASP A 782 -34.49 10.31 20.56
N TRP A 783 -33.82 11.09 19.72
CA TRP A 783 -34.42 12.24 19.04
C TRP A 783 -35.00 11.90 17.66
N GLN A 784 -35.04 10.60 17.34
CA GLN A 784 -35.60 10.05 16.11
C GLN A 784 -35.07 10.71 14.83
N LEU A 785 -33.80 11.12 14.79
CA LEU A 785 -33.19 11.86 13.68
C LEU A 785 -32.81 10.95 12.49
N PHE A 786 -33.84 10.46 11.80
CA PHE A 786 -33.75 9.61 10.61
C PHE A 786 -34.43 10.28 9.41
N LEU A 787 -33.87 10.04 8.21
CA LEU A 787 -34.34 10.62 6.95
C LEU A 787 -35.61 9.93 6.42
N ASN A 788 -35.81 8.64 6.72
CA ASN A 788 -36.97 7.88 6.26
C ASN A 788 -38.10 7.95 7.29
N GLY A 789 -39.27 8.43 6.87
CA GLY A 789 -40.46 8.63 7.70
C GLY A 789 -41.62 7.71 7.33
N SER A 790 -41.39 6.42 7.12
CA SER A 790 -42.48 5.46 6.90
C SER A 790 -42.96 4.85 8.22
N ASP A 791 -44.27 4.65 8.35
CA ASP A 791 -45.05 4.20 9.52
C ASP A 791 -44.67 2.81 10.12
N GLU A 792 -43.52 2.23 9.77
CA GLU A 792 -42.94 1.10 10.48
C GLU A 792 -41.62 1.50 11.17
N PRO A 793 -41.43 1.19 12.48
CA PRO A 793 -40.28 1.63 13.25
C PRO A 793 -39.03 0.78 12.96
N LYS A 794 -38.56 0.75 11.71
CA LYS A 794 -37.19 0.36 11.40
C LYS A 794 -36.30 1.58 11.57
N PHE A 795 -35.85 1.83 12.82
CA PHE A 795 -34.86 2.85 13.20
C PHE A 795 -33.47 2.56 12.58
N GLN A 796 -33.38 2.54 11.26
CA GLN A 796 -32.15 2.27 10.51
C GLN A 796 -31.67 3.53 9.81
N LYS A 797 -30.35 3.76 9.89
CA LYS A 797 -29.66 4.86 9.23
C LYS A 797 -29.67 4.62 7.73
N ASP A 798 -30.39 5.45 6.98
CA ASP A 798 -30.27 5.47 5.53
C ASP A 798 -28.88 6.00 5.14
N ARG A 799 -28.08 5.15 4.49
CA ARG A 799 -26.74 5.49 4.02
C ARG A 799 -26.74 5.89 2.54
N SER A 800 -27.88 5.85 1.88
CA SER A 800 -28.05 6.21 0.48
C SER A 800 -28.33 7.71 0.28
N ASP A 801 -28.35 8.51 1.34
CA ASP A 801 -28.47 9.96 1.26
C ASP A 801 -27.31 10.66 2.00
N HIS A 802 -26.47 11.40 1.29
CA HIS A 802 -25.31 12.12 1.82
C HIS A 802 -25.62 13.12 2.94
N ARG A 803 -26.86 13.62 3.05
CA ARG A 803 -27.29 14.54 4.12
C ARG A 803 -27.22 13.88 5.50
N HIS A 804 -27.15 12.55 5.59
CA HIS A 804 -26.98 11.86 6.86
C HIS A 804 -25.71 12.28 7.61
N HIS A 805 -24.65 12.72 6.91
CA HIS A 805 -23.41 13.22 7.52
C HIS A 805 -23.64 14.51 8.32
N ALA A 806 -24.52 15.40 7.84
CA ALA A 806 -24.88 16.60 8.59
C ALA A 806 -25.69 16.26 9.84
N LEU A 807 -26.59 15.27 9.76
CA LEU A 807 -27.32 14.74 10.92
C LEU A 807 -26.39 14.09 11.95
N ASP A 808 -25.38 13.33 11.51
CA ASP A 808 -24.35 12.80 12.40
C ASP A 808 -23.56 13.93 13.07
N ALA A 809 -23.13 14.93 12.30
CA ALA A 809 -22.43 16.10 12.82
C ALA A 809 -23.29 16.89 13.83
N LEU A 810 -24.60 16.95 13.64
CA LEU A 810 -25.53 17.54 14.61
C LEU A 810 -25.58 16.73 15.91
N ALA A 811 -25.71 15.41 15.83
CA ALA A 811 -25.63 14.55 17.01
C ALA A 811 -24.27 14.71 17.73
N VAL A 812 -23.18 14.86 16.96
CA VAL A 812 -21.83 15.15 17.50
C VAL A 812 -21.81 16.47 18.26
N ALA A 813 -22.41 17.54 17.72
CA ALA A 813 -22.45 18.85 18.36
C ALA A 813 -23.15 18.84 19.73
N PHE A 814 -24.12 17.94 19.93
CA PHE A 814 -24.80 17.78 21.21
C PHE A 814 -24.14 16.76 22.15
N CYS A 815 -23.23 15.92 21.65
CA CYS A 815 -22.45 15.00 22.48
C CYS A 815 -21.19 15.65 23.06
N GLY A 816 -21.35 16.78 23.74
CA GLY A 816 -20.30 17.43 24.54
C GLY A 816 -19.95 16.65 25.83
N PRO A 817 -18.93 17.07 26.60
CA PRO A 817 -18.53 16.43 27.85
C PRO A 817 -19.69 16.20 28.83
N GLU A 818 -20.61 17.15 28.91
CA GLU A 818 -21.75 17.12 29.83
C GLU A 818 -22.72 15.99 29.46
N MET A 819 -23.02 15.84 28.18
CA MET A 819 -23.90 14.78 27.66
C MET A 819 -23.20 13.42 27.67
N ILE A 820 -21.91 13.36 27.34
CA ILE A 820 -21.12 12.12 27.37
C ILE A 820 -21.13 11.51 28.78
N GLN A 821 -20.97 12.31 29.84
CA GLN A 821 -21.02 11.81 31.21
C GLN A 821 -22.38 11.18 31.54
N LYS A 822 -23.48 11.83 31.14
CA LYS A 822 -24.84 11.31 31.32
C LYS A 822 -25.05 9.99 30.56
N VAL A 823 -24.71 9.96 29.27
CA VAL A 823 -24.84 8.77 28.42
C VAL A 823 -23.95 7.62 28.92
N ALA A 824 -22.72 7.92 29.32
CA ALA A 824 -21.78 6.93 29.84
C ALA A 824 -22.24 6.35 31.19
N CYS A 825 -22.77 7.16 32.11
CA CYS A 825 -23.30 6.69 33.38
C CYS A 825 -24.48 5.73 33.17
N VAL A 826 -25.40 6.06 32.27
CA VAL A 826 -26.55 5.19 31.94
C VAL A 826 -26.10 3.89 31.28
N ALA A 827 -25.12 3.95 30.38
CA ALA A 827 -24.53 2.76 29.76
C ALA A 827 -23.83 1.86 30.80
N GLN A 828 -23.04 2.47 31.70
CA GLN A 828 -22.32 1.76 32.76
C GLN A 828 -23.27 1.06 33.75
N LYS A 829 -24.32 1.75 34.22
CA LYS A 829 -25.35 1.16 35.10
C LYS A 829 -26.00 -0.08 34.47
N ARG A 830 -26.20 -0.06 33.14
CA ARG A 830 -26.76 -1.19 32.38
C ARG A 830 -25.79 -2.34 32.22
N GLU A 831 -24.53 -2.05 31.91
CA GLU A 831 -23.48 -3.07 31.84
C GLU A 831 -23.27 -3.75 33.20
N MET A 832 -23.30 -2.99 34.30
CA MET A 832 -23.22 -3.51 35.67
C MET A 832 -24.41 -4.40 36.01
N ALA A 833 -25.64 -3.92 35.82
CA ALA A 833 -26.84 -4.72 36.04
C ALA A 833 -26.84 -6.02 35.22
N LYS A 834 -26.46 -5.95 33.93
CA LYS A 834 -26.34 -7.13 33.07
C LYS A 834 -25.26 -8.11 33.59
N SER A 835 -24.15 -7.61 34.13
CA SER A 835 -23.09 -8.44 34.71
C SER A 835 -23.48 -9.08 36.05
N GLU A 836 -24.44 -8.49 36.76
CA GLU A 836 -24.99 -8.96 38.03
C GLU A 836 -26.26 -9.83 37.84
N GLY A 837 -26.67 -10.08 36.59
CA GLY A 837 -27.89 -10.86 36.28
C GLY A 837 -29.20 -10.06 36.40
N ASN A 838 -29.13 -8.76 36.69
CA ASN A 838 -30.27 -7.87 36.86
C ASN A 838 -30.76 -7.34 35.50
N TYR A 839 -32.06 -7.49 35.22
CA TYR A 839 -32.71 -6.90 34.03
C TYR A 839 -33.15 -5.46 34.31
N LEU A 840 -32.49 -4.48 33.69
CA LEU A 840 -32.99 -3.11 33.62
C LEU A 840 -33.88 -2.96 32.38
N GLY A 841 -35.10 -2.42 32.56
CA GLY A 841 -36.07 -2.18 31.47
C GLY A 841 -35.56 -1.29 30.32
N LYS A 842 -36.43 -0.97 29.35
CA LYS A 842 -36.07 -0.08 28.22
C LYS A 842 -35.58 1.28 28.73
N ARG A 843 -34.63 1.88 28.00
CA ARG A 843 -34.01 3.15 28.41
C ARG A 843 -35.02 4.27 28.24
N ILE A 844 -35.12 5.14 29.22
CA ILE A 844 -35.82 6.43 29.04
C ILE A 844 -34.99 7.25 28.03
N PRO A 845 -35.58 7.71 26.90
CA PRO A 845 -34.90 8.58 25.94
C PRO A 845 -34.40 9.87 26.60
N PHE A 846 -33.30 10.44 26.09
CA PHE A 846 -32.86 11.77 26.53
C PHE A 846 -33.72 12.87 25.91
N ASP A 847 -34.12 13.86 26.72
CA ASP A 847 -34.83 15.04 26.22
C ASP A 847 -33.97 15.83 25.21
N PRO A 848 -34.59 16.45 24.18
CA PRO A 848 -33.90 17.35 23.27
C PRO A 848 -33.40 18.61 24.00
N PRO A 849 -32.45 19.35 23.41
CA PRO A 849 -31.85 20.52 24.06
C PRO A 849 -32.85 21.69 24.25
N TRP A 850 -33.89 21.76 23.44
CA TRP A 850 -35.01 22.70 23.57
C TRP A 850 -36.24 22.14 22.86
N GLY A 851 -37.42 22.65 23.26
CA GLY A 851 -38.70 22.16 22.75
C GLY A 851 -39.01 20.75 23.26
N ASP A 852 -39.99 20.12 22.61
CA ASP A 852 -40.27 18.69 22.74
C ASP A 852 -39.62 17.90 21.58
N HIS A 853 -39.72 16.57 21.63
CA HIS A 853 -39.10 15.70 20.63
C HIS A 853 -39.57 16.00 19.20
N ASP A 854 -40.85 16.30 19.01
CA ASP A 854 -41.45 16.48 17.69
C ASP A 854 -41.09 17.85 17.09
N SER A 855 -41.23 18.92 17.86
CA SER A 855 -40.86 20.28 17.45
C SER A 855 -39.36 20.40 17.15
N PHE A 856 -38.50 19.78 17.98
CA PHE A 856 -37.06 19.75 17.72
C PHE A 856 -36.73 18.96 16.45
N ARG A 857 -37.35 17.78 16.26
CA ARG A 857 -37.18 16.98 15.05
C ARG A 857 -37.63 17.75 13.80
N GLN A 858 -38.79 18.41 13.84
CA GLN A 858 -39.29 19.22 12.73
C GLN A 858 -38.31 20.35 12.37
N GLN A 859 -37.77 21.07 13.36
CA GLN A 859 -36.76 22.10 13.12
C GLN A 859 -35.51 21.53 12.45
N VAL A 860 -34.97 20.41 12.95
CA VAL A 860 -33.78 19.76 12.38
C VAL A 860 -34.04 19.30 10.95
N MET A 861 -35.17 18.65 10.70
CA MET A 861 -35.52 18.13 9.37
C MET A 861 -35.75 19.25 8.36
N ALA A 862 -36.33 20.39 8.78
CA ALA A 862 -36.46 21.57 7.93
C ALA A 862 -35.10 22.13 7.47
N GLU A 863 -34.08 22.11 8.34
CA GLU A 863 -32.72 22.50 7.96
C GLU A 863 -32.03 21.46 7.07
N VAL A 864 -32.33 20.17 7.25
CA VAL A 864 -31.84 19.09 6.37
C VAL A 864 -32.43 19.20 4.96
N ASP A 865 -33.69 19.60 4.83
CA ASP A 865 -34.35 19.76 3.54
C ASP A 865 -33.82 20.96 2.75
N LYS A 866 -33.35 22.00 3.44
CA LYS A 866 -32.65 23.15 2.82
C LYS A 866 -31.20 22.81 2.40
N LEU A 867 -30.60 21.77 2.97
CA LEU A 867 -29.17 21.47 2.80
C LEU A 867 -28.86 20.93 1.41
N ILE A 868 -28.09 21.71 0.64
CA ILE A 868 -27.52 21.27 -0.62
C ILE A 868 -26.10 20.73 -0.36
N VAL A 869 -25.89 19.46 -0.70
CA VAL A 869 -24.61 18.78 -0.49
C VAL A 869 -23.59 19.26 -1.51
N ALA A 870 -22.44 19.74 -1.04
CA ALA A 870 -21.38 20.23 -1.89
C ALA A 870 -20.53 19.09 -2.47
N HIS A 871 -20.48 18.96 -3.79
CA HIS A 871 -19.61 17.99 -4.48
C HIS A 871 -18.32 18.66 -4.95
N ARG A 872 -17.17 18.03 -4.66
CA ARG A 872 -15.87 18.51 -5.14
C ARG A 872 -15.59 17.98 -6.55
N PRO A 873 -15.28 18.85 -7.53
CA PRO A 873 -14.87 18.41 -8.86
C PRO A 873 -13.62 17.52 -8.81
N GLU A 874 -13.66 16.34 -9.45
CA GLU A 874 -12.55 15.38 -9.44
C GLU A 874 -11.48 15.72 -10.47
N SER A 875 -11.89 16.09 -11.68
CA SER A 875 -11.02 16.07 -12.86
C SER A 875 -10.49 17.44 -13.30
N ARG A 876 -10.79 18.56 -12.62
CA ARG A 876 -10.32 19.90 -13.06
C ARG A 876 -8.79 20.08 -13.03
N LYS A 877 -8.07 19.17 -12.37
CA LYS A 877 -6.60 19.09 -12.40
C LYS A 877 -6.18 17.92 -13.29
N ILE A 878 -5.17 18.15 -14.13
CA ILE A 878 -4.51 17.09 -14.92
C ILE A 878 -3.85 16.08 -13.96
N THR A 879 -4.61 15.05 -13.62
CA THR A 879 -4.25 14.02 -12.64
C THR A 879 -4.82 12.68 -13.09
N GLY A 880 -4.23 11.58 -12.59
CA GLY A 880 -4.59 10.23 -13.02
C GLY A 880 -3.78 9.75 -14.23
N ALA A 881 -4.10 8.56 -14.71
CA ALA A 881 -3.49 7.97 -15.89
C ALA A 881 -4.14 8.53 -17.17
N LEU A 882 -3.30 8.74 -18.19
CA LEU A 882 -3.70 9.36 -19.46
C LEU A 882 -4.28 8.33 -20.44
N HIS A 883 -3.80 7.09 -20.36
CA HIS A 883 -4.17 5.99 -21.23
C HIS A 883 -3.99 4.66 -20.47
N ASN A 884 -4.60 3.59 -20.98
CA ASN A 884 -4.40 2.24 -20.45
C ASN A 884 -2.93 1.80 -20.60
N ASP A 885 -2.44 1.00 -19.65
CA ASP A 885 -1.06 0.47 -19.67
C ASP A 885 -0.82 -0.49 -20.85
N THR A 886 -1.89 -1.08 -21.39
CA THR A 886 -1.85 -2.04 -22.48
C THR A 886 -1.59 -1.35 -23.81
N GLN A 887 -0.51 -1.77 -24.47
CA GLN A 887 -0.10 -1.29 -25.78
C GLN A 887 -0.69 -2.16 -26.90
N TYR A 888 -1.25 -1.52 -27.92
CA TYR A 888 -1.68 -2.15 -29.16
C TYR A 888 -0.63 -2.03 -30.26
N GLY A 889 -0.55 -3.03 -31.14
CA GLY A 889 0.28 -3.00 -32.34
C GLY A 889 -0.50 -2.46 -33.55
N PRO A 890 0.09 -1.58 -34.38
CA PRO A 890 -0.56 -1.10 -35.59
C PRO A 890 -0.73 -2.23 -36.61
N VAL A 891 -1.76 -2.13 -37.44
CA VAL A 891 -1.93 -2.98 -38.63
C VAL A 891 -1.72 -2.10 -39.86
N VAL A 892 -0.77 -2.51 -40.70
CA VAL A 892 -0.40 -1.80 -41.92
C VAL A 892 -0.60 -2.74 -43.09
N GLU A 893 -1.27 -2.26 -44.13
CA GLU A 893 -1.52 -2.95 -45.39
C GLU A 893 -1.25 -1.94 -46.52
N ASP A 894 -0.47 -2.32 -47.52
CA ASP A 894 -0.02 -1.46 -48.63
C ASP A 894 0.54 -0.09 -48.18
N GLY A 895 1.31 -0.09 -47.09
CA GLY A 895 1.91 1.13 -46.52
C GLY A 895 0.92 2.08 -45.82
N LYS A 896 -0.37 1.73 -45.71
CA LYS A 896 -1.42 2.50 -45.02
C LYS A 896 -1.81 1.85 -43.69
N ARG A 897 -2.01 2.67 -42.66
CA ARG A 897 -2.46 2.20 -41.34
C ARG A 897 -3.96 1.96 -41.37
N LEU A 898 -4.39 0.74 -41.08
CA LEU A 898 -5.81 0.43 -40.93
C LEU A 898 -6.36 0.93 -39.59
N SER A 899 -7.68 0.98 -39.45
CA SER A 899 -8.36 1.25 -38.17
C SER A 899 -8.15 0.14 -37.14
N HIS A 900 -7.85 -1.07 -37.62
CA HIS A 900 -7.61 -2.23 -36.79
C HIS A 900 -6.27 -2.20 -36.05
N CYS A 901 -6.25 -2.80 -34.87
CA CYS A 901 -5.13 -2.89 -33.95
C CYS A 901 -4.93 -4.34 -33.52
N THR A 902 -3.70 -4.73 -33.22
CA THR A 902 -3.36 -6.06 -32.69
C THR A 902 -3.09 -6.03 -31.19
N ILE A 903 -3.52 -7.07 -30.48
CA ILE A 903 -3.17 -7.32 -29.08
C ILE A 903 -2.87 -8.81 -28.86
N ARG A 904 -1.92 -9.12 -27.99
CA ARG A 904 -1.64 -10.51 -27.59
C ARG A 904 -2.29 -10.82 -26.25
N LYS A 905 -3.11 -11.86 -26.18
CA LYS A 905 -3.72 -12.39 -24.95
C LYS A 905 -3.23 -13.79 -24.64
N SER A 906 -3.34 -14.20 -23.38
CA SER A 906 -3.06 -15.58 -22.99
C SER A 906 -4.10 -16.52 -23.60
N VAL A 907 -3.71 -17.75 -23.94
CA VAL A 907 -4.68 -18.75 -24.42
C VAL A 907 -5.74 -19.06 -23.37
N ALA A 908 -5.42 -18.95 -22.07
CA ALA A 908 -6.39 -19.06 -20.98
C ALA A 908 -7.49 -17.98 -20.98
N GLN A 909 -7.35 -16.94 -21.82
CA GLN A 909 -8.34 -15.88 -22.04
C GLN A 909 -9.08 -16.05 -23.37
N LEU A 910 -9.00 -17.23 -24.00
CA LEU A 910 -9.78 -17.55 -25.18
C LEU A 910 -11.28 -17.46 -24.85
N SER A 911 -12.08 -17.04 -25.82
CA SER A 911 -13.54 -16.92 -25.71
C SER A 911 -14.13 -17.27 -27.08
N PRO A 912 -15.39 -17.73 -27.16
CA PRO A 912 -16.02 -18.07 -28.44
C PRO A 912 -15.96 -16.92 -29.45
N ASN A 913 -16.10 -15.68 -28.98
CA ASN A 913 -15.97 -14.48 -29.79
C ASN A 913 -14.63 -14.35 -30.54
N HIS A 914 -13.56 -14.96 -30.04
CA HIS A 914 -12.25 -14.95 -30.69
C HIS A 914 -12.13 -15.96 -31.84
N LEU A 915 -13.00 -16.99 -31.86
CA LEU A 915 -12.99 -18.14 -32.76
C LEU A 915 -14.12 -18.13 -33.79
N ARG A 916 -14.86 -17.02 -33.90
CA ARG A 916 -15.92 -16.86 -34.89
C ARG A 916 -15.38 -17.13 -36.30
N VAL A 917 -16.17 -17.82 -37.11
CA VAL A 917 -15.87 -18.16 -38.51
C VAL A 917 -16.95 -17.59 -39.42
N PRO A 918 -16.69 -17.39 -40.72
CA PRO A 918 -17.69 -16.97 -41.69
C PRO A 918 -18.89 -17.91 -41.78
N ASP A 919 -20.02 -17.38 -42.24
CA ASP A 919 -21.19 -18.22 -42.56
C ASP A 919 -20.83 -19.22 -43.67
N GLY A 920 -21.27 -20.47 -43.54
CA GLY A 920 -20.92 -21.56 -44.46
C GLY A 920 -19.56 -22.24 -44.19
N TRP A 921 -18.74 -21.72 -43.26
CA TRP A 921 -17.42 -22.30 -42.95
C TRP A 921 -17.50 -23.73 -42.41
N GLU A 922 -18.47 -24.04 -41.53
CA GLU A 922 -18.61 -25.36 -40.93
C GLU A 922 -19.02 -26.42 -41.96
N HIS A 923 -19.90 -26.06 -42.91
CA HIS A 923 -20.31 -26.93 -44.01
C HIS A 923 -19.10 -27.32 -44.87
N LEU A 924 -18.34 -26.34 -45.32
CA LEU A 924 -17.12 -26.58 -46.12
C LEU A 924 -16.06 -27.34 -45.31
N ARG A 925 -15.98 -27.15 -43.99
CA ARG A 925 -15.08 -27.94 -43.13
C ARG A 925 -15.46 -29.42 -43.11
N ILE A 926 -16.75 -29.74 -42.96
CA ILE A 926 -17.26 -31.12 -43.03
C ILE A 926 -16.95 -31.73 -44.39
N GLU A 927 -17.20 -30.98 -45.48
CA GLU A 927 -16.90 -31.40 -46.84
C GLU A 927 -15.40 -31.66 -47.06
N MET A 928 -14.53 -30.82 -46.49
CA MET A 928 -13.09 -30.99 -46.54
C MET A 928 -12.62 -32.22 -45.75
N GLU A 929 -13.23 -32.54 -44.60
CA GLU A 929 -12.90 -33.74 -43.81
C GLU A 929 -13.34 -35.03 -44.52
N ASN A 930 -14.46 -34.99 -45.24
CA ASN A 930 -14.97 -36.10 -46.03
C ASN A 930 -14.38 -36.19 -47.45
N ALA A 931 -13.40 -35.36 -47.78
CA ALA A 931 -12.79 -35.27 -49.09
C ALA A 931 -12.15 -36.60 -49.53
N PRO A 932 -12.51 -37.16 -50.70
CA PRO A 932 -11.97 -38.45 -51.15
C PRO A 932 -10.50 -38.38 -51.57
N THR A 933 -9.99 -37.19 -51.91
CA THR A 933 -8.59 -36.98 -52.31
C THR A 933 -7.99 -35.72 -51.69
N LYS A 934 -6.66 -35.67 -51.55
CA LYS A 934 -5.94 -34.46 -51.10
C LYS A 934 -6.16 -33.26 -52.02
N ALA A 935 -6.35 -33.50 -53.32
CA ALA A 935 -6.65 -32.46 -54.30
C ALA A 935 -8.02 -31.82 -54.05
N PHE A 936 -9.04 -32.65 -53.76
CA PHE A 936 -10.37 -32.18 -53.39
C PHE A 936 -10.35 -31.38 -52.08
N ALA A 937 -9.69 -31.89 -51.03
CA ALA A 937 -9.54 -31.16 -49.76
C ALA A 937 -8.85 -29.79 -49.95
N LYS A 938 -7.88 -29.70 -50.87
CA LYS A 938 -7.20 -28.43 -51.20
C LYS A 938 -8.12 -27.46 -51.93
N ALA A 939 -9.01 -27.96 -52.79
CA ALA A 939 -10.02 -27.15 -53.49
C ALA A 939 -11.03 -26.56 -52.50
N VAL A 940 -11.60 -27.39 -51.62
CA VAL A 940 -12.54 -26.93 -50.57
C VAL A 940 -11.87 -25.93 -49.62
N ARG A 941 -10.61 -26.17 -49.22
CA ARG A 941 -9.84 -25.20 -48.42
C ARG A 941 -9.66 -23.85 -49.13
N SER A 942 -9.45 -23.86 -50.45
CA SER A 942 -9.37 -22.63 -51.26
C SER A 942 -10.68 -21.87 -51.24
N GLU A 943 -11.81 -22.58 -51.34
CA GLU A 943 -13.15 -22.02 -51.24
C GLU A 943 -13.44 -21.41 -49.87
N MET A 944 -13.09 -22.10 -48.78
CA MET A 944 -13.20 -21.56 -47.42
C MET A 944 -12.47 -20.22 -47.26
N LEU A 945 -11.27 -20.09 -47.85
CA LEU A 945 -10.48 -18.86 -47.76
C LEU A 945 -11.06 -17.69 -48.59
N LYS A 946 -11.91 -17.98 -49.58
CA LYS A 946 -12.59 -16.95 -50.39
C LYS A 946 -13.80 -16.33 -49.68
N LEU A 947 -14.36 -16.98 -48.65
CA LEU A 947 -15.48 -16.43 -47.89
C LEU A 947 -15.14 -15.07 -47.25
N PRO A 948 -16.10 -14.13 -47.14
CA PRO A 948 -15.88 -12.87 -46.43
C PRO A 948 -15.66 -13.12 -44.93
N ASP A 949 -14.60 -12.55 -44.35
CA ASP A 949 -14.32 -12.76 -42.92
C ASP A 949 -15.27 -12.01 -41.99
N VAL A 950 -15.37 -12.48 -40.75
CA VAL A 950 -16.11 -11.81 -39.70
C VAL A 950 -15.40 -10.52 -39.28
N THR A 951 -16.14 -9.41 -39.22
CA THR A 951 -15.58 -8.11 -38.82
C THR A 951 -15.12 -8.13 -37.34
N PRO A 952 -13.92 -7.61 -37.01
CA PRO A 952 -13.42 -7.57 -35.63
C PRO A 952 -14.29 -6.69 -34.71
N GLY A 953 -14.85 -7.28 -33.66
CA GLY A 953 -15.59 -6.56 -32.61
C GLY A 953 -14.69 -5.99 -31.50
N LYS A 954 -15.30 -5.43 -30.46
CA LYS A 954 -14.57 -4.95 -29.25
C LYS A 954 -13.80 -6.06 -28.53
N SER A 955 -14.31 -7.30 -28.49
CA SER A 955 -13.62 -8.48 -27.92
C SER A 955 -12.37 -8.87 -28.71
N GLY A 956 -12.44 -8.68 -30.02
CA GLY A 956 -11.43 -9.03 -31.01
C GLY A 956 -11.65 -10.40 -31.65
N ILE A 957 -10.91 -10.68 -32.72
CA ILE A 957 -10.93 -11.95 -33.44
C ILE A 957 -9.50 -12.38 -33.78
N ILE A 958 -9.23 -13.68 -33.81
CA ILE A 958 -7.92 -14.18 -34.26
C ILE A 958 -7.78 -13.90 -35.76
N ARG A 959 -6.72 -13.17 -36.16
CA ARG A 959 -6.53 -12.74 -37.56
C ARG A 959 -6.44 -13.91 -38.54
N ASP A 960 -5.65 -14.91 -38.20
CA ASP A 960 -5.43 -16.08 -39.05
C ASP A 960 -6.63 -17.04 -38.97
N ARG A 961 -7.29 -17.27 -40.12
CA ARG A 961 -8.49 -18.11 -40.21
C ARG A 961 -8.19 -19.59 -40.00
N TRP A 962 -7.05 -20.05 -40.49
CA TRP A 962 -6.68 -21.46 -40.36
C TRP A 962 -6.26 -21.78 -38.94
N PHE A 963 -5.53 -20.86 -38.31
CA PHE A 963 -5.20 -20.96 -36.89
C PHE A 963 -6.44 -20.94 -36.00
N ARG A 964 -7.52 -20.23 -36.39
CA ARG A 964 -8.83 -20.36 -35.72
C ARG A 964 -9.36 -21.78 -35.82
N GLU A 965 -9.38 -22.36 -37.00
CA GLU A 965 -9.88 -23.73 -37.20
C GLU A 965 -9.07 -24.77 -36.43
N GLU A 966 -7.74 -24.68 -36.43
CA GLU A 966 -6.89 -25.57 -35.64
C GLU A 966 -7.20 -25.51 -34.13
N LEU A 967 -7.53 -24.32 -33.61
CA LEU A 967 -7.96 -24.17 -32.23
C LEU A 967 -9.38 -24.71 -32.01
N ARG A 968 -10.31 -24.47 -32.94
CA ARG A 968 -11.68 -25.01 -32.88
C ARG A 968 -11.65 -26.53 -32.83
N GLU A 969 -10.87 -27.15 -33.70
CA GLU A 969 -10.68 -28.59 -33.71
C GLU A 969 -10.05 -29.11 -32.41
N TYR A 970 -9.00 -28.46 -31.90
CA TYR A 970 -8.39 -28.85 -30.63
C TYR A 970 -9.41 -28.83 -29.47
N LEU A 971 -10.33 -27.86 -29.47
CA LEU A 971 -11.43 -27.80 -28.49
C LEU A 971 -12.41 -28.96 -28.69
N ARG A 972 -12.82 -29.25 -29.92
CA ARG A 972 -13.70 -30.39 -30.24
C ARG A 972 -13.08 -31.72 -29.78
N CYS A 973 -11.79 -31.95 -30.06
CA CYS A 973 -11.06 -33.14 -29.60
C CYS A 973 -10.94 -33.26 -28.06
N ASN A 974 -11.19 -32.17 -27.33
CA ASN A 974 -11.23 -32.15 -25.87
C ASN A 974 -12.66 -32.00 -25.32
N ASN A 975 -13.67 -32.33 -26.12
CA ASN A 975 -15.09 -32.28 -25.75
C ASN A 975 -15.57 -30.88 -25.33
N LEU A 976 -15.03 -29.83 -25.97
CA LEU A 976 -15.51 -28.45 -25.80
C LEU A 976 -16.08 -27.93 -27.12
N ASP A 977 -17.29 -27.38 -27.05
CA ASP A 977 -17.91 -26.67 -28.17
C ASP A 977 -17.16 -25.35 -28.42
N PRO A 978 -16.55 -25.15 -29.61
CA PRO A 978 -15.81 -23.92 -29.91
C PRO A 978 -16.67 -22.65 -29.93
N ASP A 979 -17.98 -22.76 -30.11
CA ASP A 979 -18.91 -21.64 -30.15
C ASP A 979 -19.57 -21.38 -28.79
N ASN A 980 -19.47 -22.33 -27.84
CA ASN A 980 -20.11 -22.22 -26.54
C ASN A 980 -19.31 -22.87 -25.41
N PHE A 981 -18.20 -22.22 -25.01
CA PHE A 981 -17.43 -22.61 -23.83
C PHE A 981 -17.27 -21.46 -22.83
N THR A 982 -17.11 -21.82 -21.56
CA THR A 982 -16.89 -20.88 -20.46
C THR A 982 -15.39 -20.61 -20.22
N ALA A 983 -15.07 -19.45 -19.63
CA ALA A 983 -13.70 -19.11 -19.27
C ALA A 983 -13.04 -20.14 -18.33
N LYS A 984 -13.84 -20.78 -17.46
CA LYS A 984 -13.37 -21.79 -16.50
C LYS A 984 -12.92 -23.06 -17.22
N GLN A 985 -13.71 -23.55 -18.17
CA GLN A 985 -13.37 -24.75 -18.97
C GLN A 985 -12.04 -24.59 -19.71
N ILE A 986 -11.81 -23.42 -20.33
CA ILE A 986 -10.53 -23.15 -20.99
C ILE A 986 -9.37 -23.07 -20.00
N GLN A 987 -9.56 -22.45 -18.84
CA GLN A 987 -8.52 -22.37 -17.82
C GLN A 987 -8.14 -23.75 -17.29
N GLU A 988 -9.12 -24.62 -17.05
CA GLU A 988 -8.91 -26.02 -16.65
C GLU A 988 -8.20 -26.81 -17.76
N LEU A 989 -8.61 -26.67 -19.02
CA LEU A 989 -7.95 -27.32 -20.16
C LEU A 989 -6.47 -26.90 -20.26
N VAL A 990 -6.20 -25.59 -20.21
CA VAL A 990 -4.84 -25.03 -20.28
C VAL A 990 -3.97 -25.50 -19.11
N LYS A 991 -4.55 -25.63 -17.91
CA LYS A 991 -3.83 -26.05 -16.71
C LYS A 991 -3.52 -27.56 -16.74
N ASN A 992 -4.47 -28.38 -17.16
CA ASN A 992 -4.37 -29.84 -17.06
C ASN A 992 -3.70 -30.48 -18.28
N LYS A 993 -4.06 -30.03 -19.49
CA LYS A 993 -3.61 -30.62 -20.76
C LYS A 993 -2.77 -29.67 -21.61
N GLY A 994 -2.83 -28.36 -21.37
CA GLY A 994 -2.26 -27.36 -22.26
C GLY A 994 -3.09 -27.18 -23.53
N VAL A 995 -2.59 -26.40 -24.48
CA VAL A 995 -3.18 -26.23 -25.82
C VAL A 995 -2.07 -26.38 -26.84
N PHE A 996 -2.27 -27.27 -27.81
CA PHE A 996 -1.26 -27.63 -28.80
C PHE A 996 -1.87 -27.61 -30.21
N LEU A 997 -1.07 -27.21 -31.19
CA LEU A 997 -1.42 -27.42 -32.60
C LEU A 997 -1.20 -28.89 -32.98
N ARG A 998 -1.77 -29.33 -34.11
CA ARG A 998 -1.54 -30.69 -34.66
C ARG A 998 -0.05 -31.01 -34.84
N SER A 999 0.75 -29.98 -35.10
CA SER A 999 2.22 -30.08 -35.19
C SER A 999 2.93 -30.33 -33.86
N GLY A 1000 2.22 -30.43 -32.73
CA GLY A 1000 2.81 -30.55 -31.39
C GLY A 1000 3.34 -29.22 -30.82
N VAL A 1001 3.17 -28.10 -31.53
CA VAL A 1001 3.61 -26.79 -31.05
C VAL A 1001 2.64 -26.24 -29.99
N PRO A 1002 3.10 -25.90 -28.78
CA PRO A 1002 2.23 -25.37 -27.73
C PRO A 1002 1.80 -23.92 -28.01
N VAL A 1003 0.50 -23.66 -27.87
CA VAL A 1003 -0.10 -22.33 -27.98
C VAL A 1003 -0.21 -21.70 -26.59
N ARG A 1004 0.62 -20.69 -26.32
CA ARG A 1004 0.57 -19.96 -25.03
C ARG A 1004 -0.22 -18.66 -25.11
N ARG A 1005 -0.19 -18.01 -26.28
CA ARG A 1005 -0.80 -16.71 -26.52
C ARG A 1005 -1.39 -16.66 -27.92
N ILE A 1006 -2.47 -15.90 -28.05
CA ILE A 1006 -3.16 -15.64 -29.31
C ILE A 1006 -3.05 -14.15 -29.65
N THR A 1007 -2.96 -13.84 -30.94
CA THR A 1007 -2.98 -12.45 -31.43
C THR A 1007 -4.38 -12.13 -31.94
N LEU A 1008 -5.00 -11.12 -31.36
CA LEU A 1008 -6.34 -10.67 -31.70
C LEU A 1008 -6.27 -9.37 -32.49
N LEU A 1009 -7.08 -9.28 -33.54
CA LEU A 1009 -7.42 -8.08 -34.27
C LEU A 1009 -8.62 -7.40 -33.58
N ARG A 1010 -8.53 -6.10 -33.30
CA ARG A 1010 -9.57 -5.29 -32.62
C ARG A 1010 -9.70 -3.93 -33.29
N SER A 1011 -10.83 -3.25 -33.10
CA SER A 1011 -11.03 -1.86 -33.56
C SER A 1011 -11.31 -0.88 -32.41
N PRO A 1012 -10.35 -0.68 -31.47
CA PRO A 1012 -10.54 0.26 -30.35
C PRO A 1012 -10.28 1.70 -30.77
N THR A 1013 -10.86 2.66 -30.05
CA THR A 1013 -10.46 4.07 -30.13
C THR A 1013 -9.08 4.23 -29.49
N VAL A 1014 -8.09 4.63 -30.28
CA VAL A 1014 -6.69 4.71 -29.83
C VAL A 1014 -6.06 6.07 -30.12
N ARG A 1015 -5.10 6.43 -29.29
CA ARG A 1015 -4.19 7.56 -29.48
C ARG A 1015 -2.80 7.05 -29.80
N GLU A 1016 -2.13 7.74 -30.71
CA GLU A 1016 -0.76 7.43 -31.09
C GLU A 1016 0.22 8.12 -30.15
N ILE A 1017 1.21 7.37 -29.70
CA ILE A 1017 2.34 7.91 -28.95
C ILE A 1017 3.60 7.58 -29.72
N GLN A 1018 4.21 8.60 -30.32
CA GLN A 1018 5.47 8.46 -31.04
C GLN A 1018 6.57 8.02 -30.09
N ARG A 1019 7.38 7.06 -30.54
CA ARG A 1019 8.54 6.60 -29.81
C ARG A 1019 9.76 7.40 -30.20
N LYS A 1020 10.72 7.47 -29.28
CA LYS A 1020 12.07 7.90 -29.61
C LYS A 1020 12.98 6.69 -29.81
N ARG A 1021 13.86 6.76 -30.79
CA ARG A 1021 15.05 5.92 -30.95
C ARG A 1021 16.29 6.77 -30.73
N TRP A 1022 17.36 6.10 -30.33
CA TRP A 1022 18.66 6.73 -30.30
C TRP A 1022 19.18 6.87 -31.73
N ASN A 1023 19.58 8.07 -32.14
CA ASN A 1023 20.27 8.31 -33.39
C ASN A 1023 21.78 8.40 -33.12
N ASP A 1024 22.52 7.44 -33.66
CA ASP A 1024 23.97 7.35 -33.46
C ASP A 1024 24.73 8.50 -34.15
N ALA A 1025 24.18 9.12 -35.21
CA ALA A 1025 24.80 10.24 -35.93
C ALA A 1025 24.68 11.57 -35.19
N THR A 1026 23.53 11.85 -34.57
CA THR A 1026 23.29 13.11 -33.85
C THR A 1026 23.61 13.01 -32.36
N GLY A 1027 23.78 11.79 -31.84
CA GLY A 1027 23.99 11.55 -30.42
C GLY A 1027 22.78 11.93 -29.55
N MET A 1028 21.57 11.93 -30.12
CA MET A 1028 20.35 12.33 -29.44
C MET A 1028 19.22 11.29 -29.61
N MET A 1029 18.26 11.34 -28.69
CA MET A 1029 17.01 10.59 -28.81
C MET A 1029 16.04 11.33 -29.72
N GLU A 1030 15.82 10.78 -30.92
CA GLU A 1030 14.96 11.34 -31.96
C GLU A 1030 13.70 10.51 -32.13
N TYR A 1031 12.62 11.12 -32.63
CA TYR A 1031 11.42 10.37 -32.96
C TYR A 1031 11.68 9.43 -34.15
N TYR A 1032 10.97 8.31 -34.18
CA TYR A 1032 10.98 7.47 -35.38
C TYR A 1032 10.45 8.26 -36.58
N PRO A 1033 11.03 8.09 -37.79
CA PRO A 1033 10.50 8.70 -39.01
C PRO A 1033 9.02 8.35 -39.21
N GLU A 1034 8.22 9.27 -39.75
CA GLU A 1034 6.78 9.04 -39.96
C GLU A 1034 6.50 7.88 -40.93
N GLU A 1035 7.46 7.59 -41.81
CA GLU A 1035 7.44 6.47 -42.75
C GLU A 1035 7.51 5.10 -42.05
N GLU A 1036 8.11 5.01 -40.85
CA GLU A 1036 8.23 3.76 -40.08
C GLU A 1036 6.94 3.47 -39.27
N LYS A 1037 5.80 3.32 -39.96
CA LYS A 1037 4.47 3.12 -39.36
C LYS A 1037 4.37 1.88 -38.45
N ASN A 1038 5.22 0.87 -38.64
CA ASN A 1038 5.30 -0.31 -37.77
C ASN A 1038 5.89 -0.02 -36.37
N ALA A 1039 6.62 1.10 -36.21
CA ALA A 1039 7.18 1.53 -34.94
C ALA A 1039 6.15 2.24 -34.04
N LEU A 1040 4.99 2.62 -34.59
CA LEU A 1040 3.92 3.29 -33.85
C LEU A 1040 3.42 2.45 -32.69
N ARG A 1041 2.97 3.14 -31.64
CA ARG A 1041 2.41 2.55 -30.43
C ARG A 1041 1.06 3.19 -30.15
N LEU A 1042 0.06 2.34 -30.08
CA LEU A 1042 -1.33 2.74 -29.98
C LEU A 1042 -1.83 2.42 -28.58
N TYR A 1043 -2.46 3.39 -27.94
CA TYR A 1043 -2.98 3.26 -26.59
C TYR A 1043 -4.41 3.72 -26.53
N GLU A 1044 -5.24 2.99 -25.80
CA GLU A 1044 -6.61 3.39 -25.55
C GLU A 1044 -6.61 4.45 -24.43
N PRO A 1045 -7.23 5.64 -24.64
CA PRO A 1045 -7.36 6.63 -23.58
C PRO A 1045 -8.21 6.04 -22.45
N GLN A 1046 -7.86 6.35 -21.20
CA GLN A 1046 -8.48 5.69 -20.06
C GLN A 1046 -9.72 6.45 -19.56
N ASN A 1047 -9.56 7.73 -19.25
CA ASN A 1047 -10.55 8.52 -18.52
C ASN A 1047 -10.90 9.81 -19.26
N ASN A 1048 -12.17 10.19 -19.19
CA ASN A 1048 -12.67 11.47 -19.65
C ASN A 1048 -12.38 12.54 -18.58
N HIS A 1049 -11.87 13.69 -19.02
CA HIS A 1049 -11.57 14.81 -18.12
C HIS A 1049 -12.81 15.69 -17.90
N HIS A 1050 -13.47 16.06 -18.99
CA HIS A 1050 -14.66 16.91 -19.02
C HIS A 1050 -15.34 16.82 -20.38
N ILE A 1051 -16.55 17.36 -20.47
CA ILE A 1051 -17.24 17.65 -21.73
C ILE A 1051 -17.32 19.17 -21.91
N GLU A 1052 -17.00 19.63 -23.12
CA GLU A 1052 -17.19 21.02 -23.55
C GLU A 1052 -18.53 21.10 -24.29
N ILE A 1053 -19.45 21.95 -23.81
CA ILE A 1053 -20.78 22.13 -24.38
C ILE A 1053 -20.83 23.47 -25.10
N ARG A 1054 -21.26 23.44 -26.36
CA ARG A 1054 -21.33 24.61 -27.24
C ARG A 1054 -22.70 24.71 -27.87
N GLU A 1055 -23.12 25.92 -28.19
CA GLU A 1055 -24.34 26.20 -28.94
C GLU A 1055 -23.97 26.50 -30.39
N ASN A 1056 -24.48 25.66 -31.31
CA ASN A 1056 -24.30 25.90 -32.74
C ASN A 1056 -25.21 27.01 -33.26
N GLU A 1057 -25.05 27.39 -34.53
CA GLU A 1057 -25.85 28.43 -35.18
C GLU A 1057 -27.37 28.15 -35.20
N LYS A 1058 -27.76 26.87 -35.08
CA LYS A 1058 -29.16 26.43 -35.01
C LYS A 1058 -29.72 26.43 -33.58
N GLY A 1059 -28.98 26.97 -32.62
CA GLY A 1059 -29.36 27.00 -31.20
C GLY A 1059 -29.31 25.65 -30.48
N LYS A 1060 -28.69 24.62 -31.08
CA LYS A 1060 -28.59 23.26 -30.47
C LYS A 1060 -27.28 23.08 -29.74
N TRP A 1061 -27.34 22.35 -28.61
CA TRP A 1061 -26.16 22.01 -27.82
C TRP A 1061 -25.38 20.84 -28.45
N VAL A 1062 -24.11 21.09 -28.77
CA VAL A 1062 -23.15 20.11 -29.26
C VAL A 1062 -22.03 19.91 -28.23
N GLY A 1063 -21.52 18.69 -28.16
CA GLY A 1063 -20.59 18.25 -27.13
C GLY A 1063 -19.27 17.77 -27.69
N ASN A 1064 -18.19 18.13 -27.02
CA ASN A 1064 -16.88 17.54 -27.23
C ASN A 1064 -16.37 16.95 -25.91
N VAL A 1065 -16.35 15.63 -25.80
CA VAL A 1065 -15.77 14.94 -24.64
C VAL A 1065 -14.25 14.95 -24.76
N VAL A 1066 -13.60 15.65 -23.84
CA VAL A 1066 -12.15 15.79 -23.79
C VAL A 1066 -11.57 14.73 -22.87
N THR A 1067 -10.68 13.90 -23.41
CA THR A 1067 -9.99 12.87 -22.62
C THR A 1067 -8.91 13.49 -21.72
N ASN A 1068 -8.52 12.81 -20.63
CA ASN A 1068 -7.39 13.23 -19.80
C ASN A 1068 -6.10 13.40 -20.62
N PHE A 1069 -5.90 12.59 -21.66
CA PHE A 1069 -4.77 12.69 -22.56
C PHE A 1069 -4.79 14.01 -23.36
N GLU A 1070 -5.92 14.37 -23.95
CA GLU A 1070 -6.09 15.64 -24.69
C GLU A 1070 -5.92 16.84 -23.79
N ALA A 1071 -6.56 16.84 -22.62
CA ALA A 1071 -6.43 17.91 -21.64
C ALA A 1071 -4.95 18.07 -21.20
N ALA A 1072 -4.22 16.96 -21.00
CA ALA A 1072 -2.80 17.00 -20.67
C ALA A 1072 -1.96 17.56 -21.83
N LYS A 1073 -2.27 17.22 -23.07
CA LYS A 1073 -1.58 17.73 -24.26
C LYS A 1073 -1.79 19.23 -24.44
N ARG A 1074 -2.99 19.76 -24.12
CA ARG A 1074 -3.26 21.21 -24.13
C ARG A 1074 -2.48 21.96 -23.04
N VAL A 1075 -2.54 21.47 -21.80
CA VAL A 1075 -1.87 22.14 -20.67
C VAL A 1075 -0.36 21.99 -20.71
N ARG A 1076 0.15 20.90 -21.27
CA ARG A 1076 1.58 20.58 -21.34
C ARG A 1076 1.92 19.97 -22.71
N PRO A 1077 1.89 20.78 -23.78
CA PRO A 1077 2.25 20.29 -25.10
C PRO A 1077 3.70 19.80 -25.12
N PRO A 1078 4.02 18.75 -25.92
CA PRO A 1078 5.40 18.35 -26.15
C PRO A 1078 6.19 19.53 -26.69
N LYS A 1079 7.41 19.76 -26.18
CA LYS A 1079 8.27 20.85 -26.69
C LYS A 1079 8.48 20.78 -28.21
N SER A 1080 8.50 19.57 -28.77
CA SER A 1080 8.67 19.32 -30.20
C SER A 1080 7.49 19.79 -31.07
N SER A 1081 6.31 20.08 -30.51
CA SER A 1081 5.18 20.55 -31.30
C SER A 1081 5.17 22.07 -31.51
N GLY A 1082 6.06 22.83 -30.85
CA GLY A 1082 6.08 24.31 -30.94
C GLY A 1082 4.86 25.01 -30.34
N LEU A 1083 3.93 24.28 -29.74
CA LEU A 1083 2.68 24.81 -29.21
C LEU A 1083 2.89 25.41 -27.82
N ALA A 1084 2.28 26.57 -27.56
CA ALA A 1084 2.21 27.16 -26.23
C ALA A 1084 1.24 26.38 -25.31
N PRO A 1085 1.49 26.32 -23.98
CA PRO A 1085 0.53 25.79 -23.02
C PRO A 1085 -0.83 26.50 -23.10
N GLN A 1086 -1.91 25.73 -23.20
CA GLN A 1086 -3.28 26.22 -23.26
C GLN A 1086 -4.10 25.74 -22.03
N PRO A 1087 -5.21 26.42 -21.69
CA PRO A 1087 -6.14 25.91 -20.69
C PRO A 1087 -6.63 24.49 -21.02
N ALA A 1088 -6.90 23.68 -19.97
CA ALA A 1088 -7.43 22.33 -20.16
C ALA A 1088 -8.78 22.34 -20.89
N VAL A 1089 -9.62 23.33 -20.55
CA VAL A 1089 -10.93 23.60 -21.16
C VAL A 1089 -10.77 24.73 -22.15
N ASN A 1090 -11.16 24.48 -23.39
CA ASN A 1090 -11.26 25.52 -24.39
C ASN A 1090 -12.60 26.26 -24.23
N ARG A 1091 -12.52 27.51 -23.76
CA ARG A 1091 -13.66 28.41 -23.55
C ARG A 1091 -13.90 29.38 -24.71
N ASP A 1092 -13.04 29.38 -25.71
CA ASP A 1092 -13.14 30.29 -26.85
C ASP A 1092 -14.33 29.88 -27.72
N ASP A 1093 -14.99 30.84 -28.36
CA ASP A 1093 -15.99 30.55 -29.39
C ASP A 1093 -15.28 29.95 -30.61
N MET A 1094 -15.84 28.87 -31.17
CA MET A 1094 -15.24 28.12 -32.28
C MET A 1094 -16.19 28.16 -33.48
N GLU A 1095 -15.68 27.85 -34.68
CA GLU A 1095 -16.48 27.75 -35.90
C GLU A 1095 -17.72 26.84 -35.74
N HIS A 1096 -17.65 25.84 -34.87
CA HIS A 1096 -18.75 24.90 -34.60
C HIS A 1096 -19.69 25.32 -33.46
N GLY A 1097 -19.55 26.52 -32.90
CA GLY A 1097 -20.50 27.09 -31.94
C GLY A 1097 -19.90 27.88 -30.76
N LYS A 1098 -20.75 28.68 -30.13
CA LYS A 1098 -20.43 29.50 -28.95
C LYS A 1098 -20.29 28.65 -27.70
N PHE A 1099 -19.30 28.93 -26.86
CA PHE A 1099 -19.09 28.17 -25.62
C PHE A 1099 -20.21 28.47 -24.61
N VAL A 1100 -20.83 27.40 -24.08
CA VAL A 1100 -21.90 27.50 -23.07
C VAL A 1100 -21.33 27.22 -21.69
N MET A 1101 -20.80 26.02 -21.50
CA MET A 1101 -20.20 25.59 -20.23
C MET A 1101 -19.33 24.35 -20.45
N SER A 1102 -18.53 24.01 -19.44
CA SER A 1102 -17.90 22.70 -19.36
C SER A 1102 -18.31 21.96 -18.09
N LEU A 1103 -18.50 20.64 -18.22
CA LEU A 1103 -18.89 19.77 -17.12
C LEU A 1103 -17.86 18.66 -16.91
N SER A 1104 -17.46 18.46 -15.66
CA SER A 1104 -16.57 17.42 -15.17
C SER A 1104 -17.21 16.68 -14.00
N ILE A 1105 -16.74 15.47 -13.71
CA ILE A 1105 -17.25 14.66 -12.60
C ILE A 1105 -17.12 15.45 -11.29
N GLY A 1106 -18.21 15.50 -10.52
CA GLY A 1106 -18.37 16.24 -9.27
C GLY A 1106 -18.85 17.69 -9.44
N GLU A 1107 -19.02 18.20 -10.67
CA GLU A 1107 -19.66 19.50 -10.89
C GLU A 1107 -21.18 19.40 -10.87
N MET A 1108 -21.82 20.52 -10.55
CA MET A 1108 -23.25 20.56 -10.27
C MET A 1108 -24.00 21.46 -11.24
N VAL A 1109 -25.25 21.09 -11.51
CA VAL A 1109 -26.18 21.83 -12.35
C VAL A 1109 -27.52 21.99 -11.64
N TYR A 1110 -28.19 23.11 -11.91
CA TYR A 1110 -29.57 23.34 -11.53
C TYR A 1110 -30.47 23.12 -12.75
N MET A 1111 -31.40 22.17 -12.65
CA MET A 1111 -32.27 21.77 -13.76
C MET A 1111 -33.57 21.11 -13.24
N LYS A 1112 -34.52 20.84 -14.14
CA LYS A 1112 -35.67 19.99 -13.88
C LYS A 1112 -35.28 18.52 -13.90
N HIS A 1113 -35.87 17.74 -13.00
CA HIS A 1113 -35.82 16.30 -13.06
C HIS A 1113 -36.62 15.79 -14.27
N PRO A 1114 -36.07 14.90 -15.13
CA PRO A 1114 -36.74 14.49 -16.36
C PRO A 1114 -38.06 13.72 -16.15
N LYS A 1115 -38.15 12.92 -15.08
CA LYS A 1115 -39.38 12.18 -14.73
C LYS A 1115 -40.42 12.98 -13.94
N THR A 1116 -40.00 13.72 -12.92
CA THR A 1116 -40.94 14.40 -11.99
C THR A 1116 -41.22 15.86 -12.38
N GLY A 1117 -40.43 16.45 -13.28
CA GLY A 1117 -40.53 17.85 -13.70
C GLY A 1117 -40.13 18.87 -12.62
N LYS A 1118 -39.79 18.42 -11.40
CA LYS A 1118 -39.45 19.30 -10.28
C LYS A 1118 -38.03 19.88 -10.43
N PRO A 1119 -37.82 21.17 -10.12
CA PRO A 1119 -36.48 21.75 -10.11
C PRO A 1119 -35.63 21.16 -8.97
N GLY A 1120 -34.34 20.98 -9.22
CA GLY A 1120 -33.40 20.46 -8.23
C GLY A 1120 -31.94 20.64 -8.64
N TYR A 1121 -31.05 20.23 -7.73
CA TYR A 1121 -29.60 20.26 -7.94
C TYR A 1121 -29.06 18.85 -8.18
N PHE A 1122 -28.23 18.72 -9.21
CA PHE A 1122 -27.72 17.44 -9.65
C PHE A 1122 -26.21 17.49 -9.84
N SER A 1123 -25.50 16.44 -9.44
CA SER A 1123 -24.06 16.31 -9.64
C SER A 1123 -23.77 15.37 -10.81
N VAL A 1124 -22.75 15.71 -11.59
CA VAL A 1124 -22.24 14.87 -12.68
C VAL A 1124 -21.40 13.76 -12.06
N PHE A 1125 -21.76 12.50 -12.29
CA PHE A 1125 -20.97 11.37 -11.78
C PHE A 1125 -20.31 10.53 -12.89
N LYS A 1126 -20.76 10.65 -14.14
CA LYS A 1126 -20.18 9.94 -15.30
C LYS A 1126 -20.39 10.72 -16.60
N ILE A 1127 -19.44 10.61 -17.52
CA ILE A 1127 -19.47 11.22 -18.86
C ILE A 1127 -19.06 10.15 -19.86
N ASP A 1128 -19.95 9.84 -20.80
CA ASP A 1128 -19.70 8.81 -21.82
C ASP A 1128 -19.09 9.40 -23.08
N SER A 1129 -18.35 8.57 -23.82
CA SER A 1129 -17.74 8.94 -25.11
C SER A 1129 -18.76 9.32 -26.20
N THR A 1130 -20.05 9.04 -25.98
CA THR A 1130 -21.15 9.36 -26.90
C THR A 1130 -21.79 10.72 -26.61
N ASN A 1131 -21.10 11.60 -25.86
CA ASN A 1131 -21.61 12.89 -25.40
C ASN A 1131 -22.85 12.80 -24.48
N THR A 1132 -23.07 11.66 -23.83
CA THR A 1132 -24.11 11.51 -22.80
C THR A 1132 -23.54 11.89 -21.45
N VAL A 1133 -24.25 12.73 -20.69
CA VAL A 1133 -23.88 13.14 -19.34
C VAL A 1133 -24.82 12.46 -18.34
N HIS A 1134 -24.23 11.85 -17.31
CA HIS A 1134 -24.97 11.15 -16.27
C HIS A 1134 -24.99 11.99 -14.99
N PHE A 1135 -26.19 12.28 -14.53
CA PHE A 1135 -26.47 13.09 -13.35
C PHE A 1135 -27.10 12.24 -12.25
N THR A 1136 -26.88 12.66 -11.01
CA THR A 1136 -27.55 12.10 -9.83
C THR A 1136 -27.98 13.26 -8.93
N PRO A 1137 -29.10 13.16 -8.19
CA PRO A 1137 -29.46 14.19 -7.22
C PRO A 1137 -28.31 14.48 -6.25
N HIS A 1138 -28.11 15.74 -5.86
CA HIS A 1138 -26.96 16.10 -5.02
C HIS A 1138 -26.86 15.33 -3.70
N TRP A 1139 -27.99 14.90 -3.16
CA TRP A 1139 -28.10 14.15 -1.92
C TRP A 1139 -27.90 12.64 -2.11
N ASP A 1140 -27.98 12.09 -3.32
CA ASP A 1140 -27.91 10.65 -3.55
C ASP A 1140 -26.49 10.10 -3.32
N ALA A 1141 -26.39 9.15 -2.39
CA ALA A 1141 -25.19 8.40 -2.00
C ALA A 1141 -25.27 6.91 -2.39
N GLY A 1142 -26.25 6.55 -3.24
CA GLY A 1142 -26.47 5.22 -3.75
C GLY A 1142 -25.28 4.65 -4.53
N ARG A 1143 -25.31 3.33 -4.72
CA ARG A 1143 -24.26 2.57 -5.42
C ARG A 1143 -24.63 2.29 -6.87
N SER A 1144 -23.66 1.90 -7.70
CA SER A 1144 -23.95 1.52 -9.10
C SER A 1144 -24.91 0.34 -9.24
N LYS A 1145 -25.03 -0.52 -8.21
CA LYS A 1145 -26.00 -1.62 -8.14
C LYS A 1145 -26.64 -1.67 -6.76
N ALA A 1146 -27.93 -2.00 -6.75
CA ALA A 1146 -28.66 -2.30 -5.52
C ALA A 1146 -28.08 -3.55 -4.85
N THR A 1147 -28.11 -3.55 -3.52
CA THR A 1147 -27.75 -4.69 -2.66
C THR A 1147 -28.77 -4.77 -1.53
N ASP A 1148 -28.79 -5.89 -0.80
CA ASP A 1148 -29.69 -6.07 0.36
C ASP A 1148 -29.54 -4.98 1.44
N SER A 1149 -28.45 -4.20 1.41
CA SER A 1149 -28.10 -3.19 2.43
C SER A 1149 -27.98 -1.76 1.91
N CYS A 1150 -28.05 -1.52 0.60
CA CYS A 1150 -27.84 -0.22 -0.02
C CYS A 1150 -28.64 -0.13 -1.33
N THR A 1151 -29.34 0.98 -1.53
CA THR A 1151 -30.07 1.27 -2.77
C THR A 1151 -29.13 1.57 -3.93
N ALA A 1152 -29.63 1.35 -5.14
CA ALA A 1152 -28.94 1.80 -6.35
C ALA A 1152 -29.04 3.33 -6.45
N ARG A 1153 -27.95 3.95 -6.94
CA ARG A 1153 -27.89 5.34 -7.34
C ARG A 1153 -28.90 5.58 -8.46
N GLU A 1154 -29.57 6.71 -8.40
CA GLU A 1154 -30.33 7.22 -9.51
C GLU A 1154 -29.39 7.70 -10.63
N ASP A 1155 -29.44 7.00 -11.76
CA ASP A 1155 -28.70 7.36 -12.97
C ASP A 1155 -29.61 8.13 -13.95
N ILE A 1156 -29.47 9.45 -13.96
CA ILE A 1156 -30.15 10.35 -14.90
C ILE A 1156 -29.24 10.57 -16.11
N ALA A 1157 -29.35 9.69 -17.10
CA ALA A 1157 -28.59 9.77 -18.34
C ALA A 1157 -29.27 10.70 -19.37
N LEU A 1158 -28.62 11.81 -19.73
CA LEU A 1158 -29.15 12.79 -20.69
C LEU A 1158 -28.19 12.99 -21.87
N SER A 1159 -28.74 12.89 -23.09
CA SER A 1159 -28.08 13.43 -24.28
C SER A 1159 -28.10 14.96 -24.23
N LEU A 1160 -27.19 15.64 -24.91
CA LEU A 1160 -27.10 17.11 -24.84
C LEU A 1160 -28.37 17.82 -25.34
N ASN A 1161 -29.05 17.25 -26.34
CA ASN A 1161 -30.34 17.78 -26.81
C ASN A 1161 -31.41 17.70 -25.73
N ASN A 1162 -31.49 16.57 -25.01
CA ASN A 1162 -32.46 16.43 -23.92
C ASN A 1162 -32.06 17.28 -22.72
N PHE A 1163 -30.76 17.32 -22.40
CA PHE A 1163 -30.22 18.15 -21.33
C PHE A 1163 -30.57 19.62 -21.53
N SER A 1164 -30.37 20.18 -22.72
CA SER A 1164 -30.68 21.59 -23.03
C SER A 1164 -32.13 22.01 -22.74
N LYS A 1165 -33.07 21.06 -22.73
CA LYS A 1165 -34.50 21.28 -22.48
C LYS A 1165 -34.88 21.16 -21.00
N MET A 1166 -33.97 20.77 -20.12
CA MET A 1166 -34.24 20.57 -18.68
C MET A 1166 -34.21 21.89 -17.88
N GLY A 1167 -34.50 23.02 -18.52
CA GLY A 1167 -34.62 24.32 -17.87
C GLY A 1167 -35.71 24.39 -16.82
N VAL A 1168 -35.50 25.16 -15.75
CA VAL A 1168 -36.50 25.35 -14.68
C VAL A 1168 -37.69 26.21 -15.14
N GLU A 1169 -37.46 27.14 -16.05
CA GLU A 1169 -38.49 27.93 -16.72
C GLU A 1169 -38.48 27.67 -18.23
N ALA A 1170 -39.53 28.08 -18.94
CA ALA A 1170 -39.67 27.83 -20.39
C ALA A 1170 -38.51 28.43 -21.21
N ASP A 1171 -37.99 29.58 -20.78
CA ASP A 1171 -36.92 30.31 -21.46
C ASP A 1171 -35.54 30.14 -20.81
N MET A 1172 -35.45 29.42 -19.68
CA MET A 1172 -34.18 29.14 -19.03
C MET A 1172 -33.61 27.81 -19.51
N ARG A 1173 -32.29 27.74 -19.66
CA ARG A 1173 -31.57 26.47 -19.86
C ARG A 1173 -30.97 25.98 -18.54
N PRO A 1174 -30.56 24.70 -18.42
CA PRO A 1174 -29.82 24.24 -17.24
C PRO A 1174 -28.62 25.14 -16.95
N GLN A 1175 -28.42 25.47 -15.69
CA GLN A 1175 -27.35 26.37 -15.26
C GLN A 1175 -26.32 25.61 -14.44
N LYS A 1176 -25.04 25.88 -14.71
CA LYS A 1176 -23.96 25.36 -13.88
C LYS A 1176 -23.95 26.11 -12.55
N VAL A 1177 -23.78 25.38 -11.45
CA VAL A 1177 -23.75 25.96 -10.10
C VAL A 1177 -22.50 25.53 -9.35
N TRP A 1178 -22.04 26.43 -8.48
CA TRP A 1178 -21.07 26.13 -7.43
C TRP A 1178 -21.78 26.10 -6.09
N VAL A 1179 -21.48 25.09 -5.27
CA VAL A 1179 -22.08 24.91 -3.94
C VAL A 1179 -20.98 24.98 -2.88
N SER A 1180 -21.16 25.87 -1.90
CA SER A 1180 -20.26 26.00 -0.75
C SER A 1180 -20.46 24.83 0.23
N PRO A 1181 -19.49 24.51 1.11
CA PRO A 1181 -19.66 23.42 2.08
C PRO A 1181 -20.83 23.61 3.07
N LEU A 1182 -21.36 24.83 3.20
CA LEU A 1182 -22.56 25.14 3.99
C LEU A 1182 -23.85 25.09 3.17
N GLY A 1183 -23.78 24.67 1.91
CA GLY A 1183 -24.93 24.54 1.01
C GLY A 1183 -25.30 25.81 0.25
N GLU A 1184 -24.47 26.85 0.28
CA GLU A 1184 -24.76 28.09 -0.45
C GLU A 1184 -24.49 27.94 -1.94
N VAL A 1185 -25.43 28.40 -2.76
CA VAL A 1185 -25.39 28.24 -4.21
C VAL A 1185 -24.97 29.53 -4.89
N LYS A 1186 -24.02 29.42 -5.82
CA LYS A 1186 -23.65 30.47 -6.76
C LYS A 1186 -23.86 29.98 -8.19
N PHE A 1187 -24.74 30.66 -8.93
CA PHE A 1187 -24.96 30.40 -10.35
C PHE A 1187 -23.81 30.93 -11.20
N LEU A 1188 -23.34 30.12 -12.15
CA LEU A 1188 -22.25 30.47 -13.06
C LEU A 1188 -22.83 30.78 -14.44
N VAL A 1189 -22.98 32.08 -14.74
CA VAL A 1189 -23.58 32.57 -16.00
C VAL A 1189 -22.67 32.32 -17.21
N ARG A 1190 -21.34 32.34 -17.00
CA ARG A 1190 -20.30 31.81 -17.91
C ARG A 1190 -19.20 31.13 -17.06
N ASP A 1191 -18.73 29.96 -17.49
CA ASP A 1191 -17.75 29.08 -16.80
C ASP A 1191 -16.28 29.49 -16.98
#